data_AF-A0A6C7T9Q0-F1
#
_entry.id   AF-A0A6C7T9Q0-F1
#
_cell.length_a   1.000
_cell.length_b   1.000
_cell.length_c   1.000
_cell.angle_alpha   90.00
_cell.angle_beta   90.00
_cell.angle_gamma   90.00
#
_symmetry.space_group_name_H-M   'P 1'
#
loop_
_entity.id
_entity.type
_entity.pdbx_description
1 polymer ?
#
loop_
_entity_poly.entity_id
_entity_poly.type
_entity_poly.pdbx_seq_one_letter_code
_entity_poly.pdbx_strand_id
1 'polypeptide(L)'
;MKLSYHTSKVLMSVSISALLSSAALAQEITIADGDGSMENHFETNDGQHFTLKNDYTNGNLTININNTDIPNSIAKEGYEDLATVNINLGSNDLAIKNISHGDISTYVTNYTINAKKTEAIDVIFQSTNGRSIVNGDFNIKGSSAPTEGVLDDIKSSAILIGDGYGLQGSLEVNGNFTADQSTLFTVGGNKSQNHIQINGKANITNSNFSIGATSFGDLALNNYVFMSASEGFNEDITNSNKASANISKNFESIVGMSNKDLGLDYEVVRAMDIKDFIEYKLSTKDNKLLISGGANKNVNNNKMILENDKKYLELIKTDLEGAKNEEGTNKEKIDEAIAKIDEQIKQIQDMISNAGDQIISNDDYIKNDSSVSASNKDFVSKILDGLALGKDFNAIGSIKFDKAGEQIANDIKDSAKSISNINQASSGINSTINISNDVSIGSRVAMLNNPYGNYATKLSQMRFAANDYRGNYVDNYENSIWGNVIGGTNIIDGDSSALYGATIGMDRKINDDAIIGAYFTYVNAEIKDNLLTQKSDNFQFGAYSNIYISPKVEVNVKAYAQISTTDQDITNRGFNTTNSADFNRKFLGLSANMGYVFDFSDNTLFVKPFAGANYYYAYTPSYKENGIAGKNVDSASNNSLSLELGTEIRKYMSEESYLFITPKIEQYVMNNGDDFVASLNGVALPSVKSDDKKKTYGQIIIGGNIDISEQFSLNAGIGAKQILAGKTDGKNETYVSGQLGFKYKF
;
A
#
# COMPACT_ATOMS: atom_id res chain seq x y z
N MET A 1 64.74 -7.64 -28.60
CA MET A 1 64.92 -7.30 -30.04
C MET A 1 63.62 -7.63 -30.76
N LYS A 2 63.02 -6.61 -31.41
CA LYS A 2 61.89 -6.62 -32.38
C LYS A 2 60.42 -6.84 -31.94
N LEU A 3 59.65 -5.76 -32.18
CA LEU A 3 58.25 -5.62 -32.66
C LEU A 3 57.11 -6.17 -31.75
N SER A 4 55.99 -5.49 -31.50
CA SER A 4 55.30 -4.44 -32.26
C SER A 4 54.66 -3.38 -31.34
N TYR A 5 54.87 -2.11 -31.68
CA TYR A 5 54.39 -0.93 -30.98
C TYR A 5 53.36 -0.23 -31.86
N HIS A 6 52.15 -0.76 -32.00
CA HIS A 6 50.99 -0.07 -32.57
C HIS A 6 49.74 -0.83 -32.16
N THR A 7 48.89 -0.18 -31.37
CA THR A 7 47.40 -0.20 -31.35
C THR A 7 46.98 0.20 -29.93
N SER A 8 46.00 1.10 -29.82
CA SER A 8 45.38 1.58 -28.56
C SER A 8 46.02 2.82 -27.91
N LYS A 9 45.97 3.98 -28.59
CA LYS A 9 46.08 5.34 -28.00
C LYS A 9 45.52 6.43 -28.95
N VAL A 10 44.36 6.18 -29.57
CA VAL A 10 43.66 7.22 -30.36
C VAL A 10 42.17 7.13 -30.07
N LEU A 11 41.71 7.81 -29.01
CA LEU A 11 40.34 8.33 -28.80
C LEU A 11 40.18 8.96 -27.40
N MET A 12 41.20 9.65 -26.90
CA MET A 12 41.10 10.43 -25.66
C MET A 12 41.50 11.88 -25.92
N SER A 13 40.67 12.78 -25.41
CA SER A 13 40.83 14.23 -25.30
C SER A 13 41.02 15.01 -26.62
N VAL A 14 39.94 15.19 -27.38
CA VAL A 14 39.77 16.50 -28.04
C VAL A 14 39.18 17.40 -26.97
N SER A 15 40.01 18.22 -26.34
CA SER A 15 39.51 19.30 -25.49
C SER A 15 38.59 20.17 -26.36
N ILE A 16 37.36 20.42 -25.91
CA ILE A 16 36.41 21.35 -26.57
C ILE A 16 37.09 22.71 -26.84
N SER A 17 38.10 23.07 -26.04
CA SER A 17 38.99 24.21 -26.26
C SER A 17 39.69 24.24 -27.63
N ALA A 18 40.02 23.09 -28.23
CA ALA A 18 40.64 23.00 -29.55
C ALA A 18 39.60 23.08 -30.70
N LEU A 19 38.34 22.74 -30.44
CA LEU A 19 37.24 22.82 -31.42
C LEU A 19 36.76 24.26 -31.68
N LEU A 20 37.00 25.18 -30.76
CA LEU A 20 36.66 26.61 -30.89
C LEU A 20 37.58 27.40 -31.85
N SER A 21 38.62 26.76 -32.43
CA SER A 21 39.60 27.43 -33.30
C SER A 21 39.17 27.59 -34.76
N SER A 22 37.96 27.16 -35.13
CA SER A 22 37.38 27.35 -36.48
C SER A 22 36.24 28.37 -36.50
N ALA A 23 36.37 29.46 -35.74
CA ALA A 23 35.51 30.64 -35.85
C ALA A 23 35.82 31.41 -37.15
N ALA A 24 35.44 30.86 -38.29
CA ALA A 24 35.28 31.61 -39.52
C ALA A 24 33.85 32.18 -39.54
N LEU A 25 33.72 33.50 -39.30
CA LEU A 25 32.53 34.34 -39.56
C LEU A 25 31.18 33.76 -39.07
N ALA A 26 31.07 33.37 -37.81
CA ALA A 26 29.76 33.15 -37.20
C ALA A 26 29.08 34.50 -36.90
N GLN A 27 27.79 34.62 -37.23
CA GLN A 27 26.96 35.75 -36.82
C GLN A 27 26.75 35.66 -35.29
N GLU A 28 26.72 36.79 -34.60
CA GLU A 28 26.58 36.84 -33.14
C GLU A 28 25.41 37.74 -32.76
N ILE A 29 24.53 37.24 -31.89
CA ILE A 29 23.38 37.96 -31.34
C ILE A 29 23.40 37.86 -29.82
N THR A 30 22.89 38.89 -29.14
CA THR A 30 22.74 38.91 -27.69
C THR A 30 21.28 39.08 -27.34
N ILE A 31 20.79 38.25 -26.43
CA ILE A 31 19.44 38.28 -25.87
C ILE A 31 19.55 38.71 -24.41
N ALA A 32 18.88 39.80 -24.06
CA ALA A 32 18.84 40.36 -22.71
C ALA A 32 17.41 40.76 -22.35
N ASP A 33 17.13 40.76 -21.04
CA ASP A 33 15.80 41.12 -20.54
C ASP A 33 15.50 42.62 -20.75
N GLY A 34 14.26 42.93 -21.15
CA GLY A 34 13.74 44.30 -21.25
C GLY A 34 14.33 45.22 -22.32
N ASP A 35 15.23 44.75 -23.21
CA ASP A 35 15.85 45.56 -24.27
C ASP A 35 15.23 45.37 -25.67
N GLY A 36 14.22 44.49 -25.78
CA GLY A 36 13.54 44.14 -27.03
C GLY A 36 14.36 43.22 -27.95
N SER A 37 15.52 42.73 -27.51
CA SER A 37 16.40 41.87 -28.30
C SER A 37 15.72 40.57 -28.70
N MET A 38 14.88 39.97 -27.86
CA MET A 38 14.23 38.72 -28.18
C MET A 38 13.21 38.87 -29.32
N GLU A 39 12.38 39.91 -29.30
CA GLU A 39 11.43 40.25 -30.38
C GLU A 39 12.14 40.71 -31.66
N ASN A 40 13.37 41.21 -31.56
CA ASN A 40 14.20 41.54 -32.71
C ASN A 40 14.69 40.29 -33.44
N HIS A 41 15.00 39.21 -32.72
CA HIS A 41 15.62 38.00 -33.28
C HIS A 41 14.63 36.84 -33.51
N PHE A 42 13.52 36.80 -32.78
CA PHE A 42 12.50 35.76 -32.86
C PHE A 42 11.15 36.33 -33.29
N GLU A 43 10.36 35.53 -34.01
CA GLU A 43 8.99 35.82 -34.41
C GLU A 43 8.00 34.93 -33.64
N THR A 44 6.86 35.50 -33.26
CA THR A 44 5.73 34.80 -32.63
C THR A 44 4.41 35.40 -33.10
N ASN A 45 3.35 34.58 -33.18
CA ASN A 45 2.00 35.01 -33.56
C ASN A 45 0.99 34.92 -32.41
N ASP A 46 1.32 34.22 -31.33
CA ASP A 46 0.44 33.91 -30.21
C ASP A 46 1.05 34.23 -28.83
N GLY A 47 2.34 34.59 -28.79
CA GLY A 47 3.08 34.83 -27.55
C GLY A 47 3.46 33.55 -26.80
N GLN A 48 3.30 32.38 -27.43
CA GLN A 48 3.65 31.07 -26.86
C GLN A 48 4.72 30.36 -27.71
N HIS A 49 4.63 30.46 -29.04
CA HIS A 49 5.54 29.78 -29.96
C HIS A 49 6.49 30.78 -30.62
N PHE A 50 7.78 30.63 -30.38
CA PHE A 50 8.84 31.53 -30.86
C PHE A 50 9.73 30.83 -31.87
N THR A 51 9.96 31.45 -33.03
CA THR A 51 10.83 30.91 -34.09
C THR A 51 11.93 31.91 -34.41
N LEU A 52 13.17 31.45 -34.57
CA LEU A 52 14.28 32.31 -35.01
C LEU A 52 13.98 32.87 -36.40
N LYS A 53 14.09 34.19 -36.58
CA LYS A 53 13.82 34.84 -37.86
C LYS A 53 14.83 34.40 -38.93
N ASN A 54 14.36 34.34 -40.17
CA ASN A 54 15.14 33.89 -41.34
C ASN A 54 16.42 34.72 -41.59
N ASP A 55 16.50 35.95 -41.11
CA ASP A 55 17.70 36.80 -41.25
C ASP A 55 18.93 36.23 -40.52
N TYR A 56 18.73 35.29 -39.59
CA TYR A 56 19.77 34.70 -38.73
C TYR A 56 20.06 33.23 -39.05
N THR A 57 19.52 32.68 -40.15
CA THR A 57 19.62 31.23 -40.48
C THR A 57 20.66 30.91 -41.56
N ASN A 58 21.23 31.93 -42.22
CA ASN A 58 22.08 31.78 -43.41
C ASN A 58 23.54 31.34 -43.14
N GLY A 59 23.94 31.14 -41.88
CA GLY A 59 25.30 30.76 -41.50
C GLY A 59 25.38 30.26 -40.06
N ASN A 60 26.60 30.07 -39.57
CA ASN A 60 26.84 29.73 -38.17
C ASN A 60 26.37 30.88 -37.26
N LEU A 61 25.76 30.55 -36.12
CA LEU A 61 25.17 31.53 -35.19
C LEU A 61 25.68 31.32 -33.78
N THR A 62 26.01 32.41 -33.09
CA THR A 62 26.23 32.46 -31.64
C THR A 62 25.14 33.30 -30.97
N ILE A 63 24.46 32.72 -29.98
CA ILE A 63 23.47 33.39 -29.14
C ILE A 63 24.06 33.57 -27.74
N ASN A 64 24.30 34.81 -27.33
CA ASN A 64 24.68 35.13 -25.96
C ASN A 64 23.43 35.49 -25.15
N ILE A 65 23.20 34.81 -24.04
CA ILE A 65 22.09 35.07 -23.12
C ILE A 65 22.62 35.83 -21.92
N ASN A 66 22.00 36.97 -21.61
CA ASN A 66 22.41 37.86 -20.52
C ASN A 66 21.23 38.18 -19.60
N ASN A 67 21.26 37.61 -18.39
CA ASN A 67 20.27 37.81 -17.32
C ASN A 67 18.81 37.61 -17.79
N THR A 68 18.54 36.58 -18.59
CA THR A 68 17.20 36.30 -19.12
C THR A 68 17.05 34.84 -19.55
N ASP A 69 15.82 34.43 -19.87
CA ASP A 69 15.43 33.08 -20.27
C ASP A 69 14.73 33.05 -21.61
N ILE A 70 15.01 32.03 -22.41
CA ILE A 70 14.46 31.84 -23.75
C ILE A 70 13.45 30.69 -23.74
N PRO A 71 12.19 30.86 -24.15
CA PRO A 71 11.53 32.13 -24.49
C PRO A 71 10.77 32.76 -23.30
N ASN A 72 10.90 32.20 -22.08
CA ASN A 72 10.01 32.47 -20.96
C ASN A 72 9.90 33.96 -20.58
N SER A 73 10.99 34.74 -20.71
CA SER A 73 11.01 36.16 -20.30
C SER A 73 10.06 37.07 -21.09
N ILE A 74 9.66 36.67 -22.30
CA ILE A 74 8.75 37.43 -23.16
C ILE A 74 7.50 36.65 -23.56
N ALA A 75 7.30 35.46 -22.96
CA ALA A 75 6.08 34.70 -23.15
C ALA A 75 4.89 35.54 -22.68
N LYS A 76 3.74 35.38 -23.34
CA LYS A 76 2.51 36.01 -22.89
C LYS A 76 2.13 35.45 -21.53
N GLU A 77 1.64 36.32 -20.64
CA GLU A 77 1.20 35.96 -19.28
C GLU A 77 0.36 34.68 -19.26
N GLY A 78 0.80 33.70 -18.45
CA GLY A 78 0.18 32.39 -18.30
C GLY A 78 0.76 31.29 -19.21
N TYR A 79 1.79 31.58 -20.01
CA TYR A 79 2.49 30.62 -20.88
C TYR A 79 3.96 30.42 -20.56
N GLU A 80 4.49 31.00 -19.50
CA GLU A 80 5.92 31.07 -19.19
C GLU A 80 6.57 29.68 -19.15
N ASP A 81 5.92 28.66 -18.58
CA ASP A 81 6.46 27.28 -18.56
C ASP A 81 6.01 26.40 -19.76
N LEU A 82 5.14 26.93 -20.61
CA LEU A 82 4.55 26.25 -21.76
C LEU A 82 5.08 26.74 -23.10
N ALA A 83 5.77 27.88 -23.11
CA ALA A 83 6.29 28.52 -24.29
C ALA A 83 7.42 27.68 -24.90
N THR A 84 7.55 27.75 -26.23
CA THR A 84 8.47 26.91 -27.00
C THR A 84 9.34 27.74 -27.93
N VAL A 85 10.60 27.34 -28.11
CA VAL A 85 11.53 28.00 -29.04
C VAL A 85 11.97 27.07 -30.18
N ASN A 86 11.95 27.56 -31.41
CA ASN A 86 12.42 26.85 -32.60
C ASN A 86 13.60 27.58 -33.25
N ILE A 87 14.75 26.92 -33.35
CA ILE A 87 15.96 27.42 -33.98
C ILE A 87 16.30 26.50 -35.15
N ASN A 88 16.23 27.01 -36.38
CA ASN A 88 16.53 26.23 -37.58
C ASN A 88 17.66 26.85 -38.40
N LEU A 89 18.86 26.29 -38.27
CA LEU A 89 20.07 26.66 -39.00
C LEU A 89 20.46 25.65 -40.09
N GLY A 90 19.68 24.57 -40.26
CA GLY A 90 19.95 23.51 -41.23
C GLY A 90 21.33 22.88 -41.02
N SER A 91 22.24 23.09 -41.98
CA SER A 91 23.59 22.50 -41.98
C SER A 91 24.65 23.34 -41.26
N ASN A 92 24.28 24.46 -40.63
CA ASN A 92 25.19 25.35 -39.92
C ASN A 92 25.31 25.01 -38.43
N ASP A 93 26.34 25.52 -37.77
CA ASP A 93 26.61 25.31 -36.35
C ASP A 93 25.95 26.39 -35.48
N LEU A 94 25.45 26.00 -34.30
CA LEU A 94 24.86 26.87 -33.28
C LEU A 94 25.74 26.87 -32.02
N ALA A 95 26.03 28.04 -31.47
CA ALA A 95 26.60 28.20 -30.14
C ALA A 95 25.64 29.01 -29.24
N ILE A 96 25.42 28.57 -28.01
CA ILE A 96 24.62 29.28 -27.00
C ILE A 96 25.48 29.49 -25.74
N LYS A 97 25.57 30.72 -25.24
CA LYS A 97 26.45 31.04 -24.11
C LYS A 97 25.73 31.90 -23.08
N ASN A 98 25.84 31.53 -21.81
CA ASN A 98 25.45 32.40 -20.72
C ASN A 98 26.58 33.40 -20.40
N ILE A 99 26.33 34.67 -20.72
CA ILE A 99 27.26 35.79 -20.46
C ILE A 99 26.86 36.63 -19.24
N SER A 100 25.86 36.18 -18.49
CA SER A 100 25.37 36.81 -17.27
C SER A 100 26.48 37.00 -16.24
N HIS A 101 26.36 38.07 -15.46
CA HIS A 101 27.28 38.40 -14.38
C HIS A 101 26.83 37.73 -13.08
N GLY A 102 27.78 37.13 -12.34
CA GLY A 102 27.45 36.36 -11.14
C GLY A 102 26.97 34.93 -11.45
N ASP A 103 26.35 34.28 -10.47
CA ASP A 103 25.86 32.90 -10.56
C ASP A 103 24.43 32.82 -11.14
N ILE A 104 24.10 33.71 -12.08
CA ILE A 104 22.76 33.75 -12.68
C ILE A 104 22.63 32.64 -13.72
N SER A 105 21.64 31.77 -13.51
CA SER A 105 21.24 30.74 -14.47
C SER A 105 20.49 31.35 -15.65
N THR A 106 20.62 30.76 -16.83
CA THR A 106 19.83 31.14 -18.01
C THR A 106 19.25 29.89 -18.66
N TYR A 107 17.96 29.94 -18.97
CA TYR A 107 17.21 28.79 -19.45
C TYR A 107 16.92 28.87 -20.96
N VAL A 108 16.92 27.70 -21.60
CA VAL A 108 16.36 27.48 -22.94
C VAL A 108 15.27 26.42 -22.79
N THR A 109 14.01 26.84 -22.90
CA THR A 109 12.83 26.06 -22.50
C THR A 109 12.05 25.56 -23.72
N ASN A 110 11.64 24.29 -23.66
CA ASN A 110 10.83 23.57 -24.67
C ASN A 110 11.27 23.85 -26.12
N TYR A 111 12.46 23.36 -26.45
CA TYR A 111 13.19 23.75 -27.65
C TYR A 111 13.11 22.71 -28.77
N THR A 112 13.09 23.21 -30.00
CA THR A 112 13.40 22.44 -31.22
C THR A 112 14.58 23.09 -31.93
N ILE A 113 15.70 22.39 -32.00
CA ILE A 113 16.94 22.89 -32.61
C ILE A 113 17.28 22.03 -33.82
N ASN A 114 17.42 22.66 -34.98
CA ASN A 114 17.89 22.02 -36.21
C ASN A 114 19.21 22.67 -36.62
N ALA A 115 20.33 22.02 -36.33
CA ALA A 115 21.67 22.50 -36.66
C ALA A 115 22.56 21.30 -37.01
N LYS A 116 23.70 21.52 -37.66
CA LYS A 116 24.69 20.44 -37.79
C LYS A 116 25.26 20.05 -36.43
N LYS A 117 25.54 21.06 -35.61
CA LYS A 117 26.09 20.93 -34.26
C LYS A 117 25.60 22.07 -33.39
N THR A 118 25.29 21.78 -32.13
CA THR A 118 24.94 22.76 -31.10
C THR A 118 25.92 22.67 -29.95
N GLU A 119 26.56 23.78 -29.61
CA GLU A 119 27.45 23.90 -28.44
C GLU A 119 26.85 24.87 -27.42
N ALA A 120 26.80 24.47 -26.15
CA ALA A 120 26.31 25.33 -25.08
C ALA A 120 27.29 25.41 -23.92
N ILE A 121 27.44 26.62 -23.35
CA ILE A 121 28.28 26.88 -22.18
C ILE A 121 27.47 27.62 -21.13
N ASP A 122 27.37 27.02 -19.96
CA ASP A 122 26.64 27.53 -18.78
C ASP A 122 25.14 27.82 -19.00
N VAL A 123 24.49 27.01 -19.84
CA VAL A 123 23.06 27.16 -20.18
C VAL A 123 22.26 25.95 -19.70
N ILE A 124 21.10 26.20 -19.11
CA ILE A 124 20.16 25.16 -18.68
C ILE A 124 19.14 24.94 -19.79
N PHE A 125 19.04 23.71 -20.28
CA PHE A 125 18.03 23.32 -21.25
C PHE A 125 16.88 22.62 -20.54
N GLN A 126 15.72 23.28 -20.50
CA GLN A 126 14.54 22.81 -19.80
C GLN A 126 13.51 22.21 -20.77
N SER A 127 12.90 21.10 -20.37
CA SER A 127 11.75 20.49 -21.04
C SER A 127 10.68 20.19 -20.01
N THR A 128 9.54 20.86 -20.14
CA THR A 128 8.41 20.80 -19.21
C THR A 128 7.09 20.56 -19.95
N ASN A 129 7.03 20.91 -21.24
CA ASN A 129 5.85 20.81 -22.07
C ASN A 129 6.13 20.04 -23.37
N GLY A 130 6.00 18.72 -23.30
CA GLY A 130 6.20 17.82 -24.43
C GLY A 130 7.67 17.51 -24.71
N ARG A 131 7.95 17.10 -25.94
CA ARG A 131 9.28 16.64 -26.35
C ARG A 131 10.11 17.79 -26.92
N SER A 132 11.22 18.12 -26.26
CA SER A 132 12.29 18.92 -26.83
C SER A 132 13.14 18.07 -27.80
N ILE A 133 13.56 18.67 -28.92
CA ILE A 133 14.26 17.95 -30.00
C ILE A 133 15.52 18.71 -30.40
N VAL A 134 16.65 18.02 -30.50
CA VAL A 134 17.88 18.53 -31.14
C VAL A 134 18.23 17.63 -32.31
N ASN A 135 18.14 18.15 -33.53
CA ASN A 135 18.66 17.50 -34.73
C ASN A 135 20.08 17.99 -34.97
N GLY A 136 21.06 17.07 -34.93
CA GLY A 136 22.49 17.39 -34.96
C GLY A 136 23.24 16.91 -33.71
N ASP A 137 24.58 17.07 -33.71
CA ASP A 137 25.40 16.79 -32.54
C ASP A 137 25.14 17.85 -31.45
N PHE A 138 24.90 17.43 -30.20
CA PHE A 138 24.57 18.33 -29.09
C PHE A 138 25.61 18.24 -27.97
N ASN A 139 26.28 19.36 -27.70
CA ASN A 139 27.37 19.45 -26.74
C ASN A 139 27.07 20.52 -25.70
N ILE A 140 27.04 20.13 -24.42
CA ILE A 140 26.86 21.06 -23.30
C ILE A 140 28.06 21.00 -22.36
N LYS A 141 28.43 22.15 -21.77
CA LYS A 141 29.55 22.22 -20.84
C LYS A 141 29.36 23.26 -19.75
N GLY A 142 29.58 22.87 -18.49
CA GLY A 142 29.71 23.82 -17.39
C GLY A 142 31.13 24.41 -17.33
N SER A 143 31.23 25.66 -16.88
CA SER A 143 32.49 26.30 -16.49
C SER A 143 32.96 25.89 -15.10
N SER A 144 32.05 25.34 -14.29
CA SER A 144 32.28 24.82 -12.94
C SER A 144 31.76 23.39 -12.81
N ALA A 145 32.26 22.67 -11.81
CA ALA A 145 31.77 21.31 -11.53
C ALA A 145 30.30 21.35 -11.08
N PRO A 146 29.46 20.38 -11.49
CA PRO A 146 28.06 20.37 -11.13
C PRO A 146 27.86 20.17 -9.63
N THR A 147 26.89 20.88 -9.07
CA THR A 147 26.45 20.70 -7.69
C THR A 147 25.65 19.39 -7.57
N GLU A 148 25.95 18.59 -6.54
CA GLU A 148 25.16 17.40 -6.21
C GLU A 148 23.87 17.80 -5.49
N GLY A 149 22.78 17.06 -5.71
CA GLY A 149 21.51 17.27 -5.01
C GLY A 149 20.58 18.25 -5.73
N VAL A 150 20.80 19.56 -5.59
CA VAL A 150 19.86 20.62 -6.01
C VAL A 150 20.42 21.45 -7.17
N LEU A 151 19.56 21.76 -8.15
CA LEU A 151 19.79 22.80 -9.16
C LEU A 151 19.29 24.14 -8.60
N ASP A 152 20.13 24.82 -7.83
CA ASP A 152 19.88 26.20 -7.42
C ASP A 152 20.86 27.11 -8.15
N ASP A 153 20.36 28.18 -8.80
CA ASP A 153 21.07 29.38 -9.29
C ASP A 153 22.59 29.23 -9.45
N ILE A 154 23.03 28.34 -10.34
CA ILE A 154 24.44 28.14 -10.65
C ILE A 154 24.68 28.41 -12.13
N LYS A 155 25.78 29.11 -12.40
CA LYS A 155 26.33 29.23 -13.75
C LYS A 155 26.94 27.88 -14.19
N SER A 156 26.08 26.97 -14.64
CA SER A 156 26.43 25.62 -15.09
C SER A 156 25.56 25.18 -16.27
N SER A 157 26.04 24.24 -17.08
CA SER A 157 25.20 23.63 -18.10
C SER A 157 24.37 22.50 -17.52
N ALA A 158 23.09 22.45 -17.86
CA ALA A 158 22.23 21.37 -17.41
C ALA A 158 21.16 20.97 -18.42
N ILE A 159 20.66 19.74 -18.29
CA ILE A 159 19.40 19.29 -18.87
C ILE A 159 18.41 19.13 -17.73
N LEU A 160 17.26 19.80 -17.79
CA LEU A 160 16.18 19.68 -16.83
C LEU A 160 14.94 19.11 -17.53
N ILE A 161 14.46 17.96 -17.06
CA ILE A 161 13.22 17.34 -17.53
C ILE A 161 12.19 17.35 -16.41
N GLY A 162 11.04 18.00 -16.62
CA GLY A 162 9.89 17.93 -15.72
C GLY A 162 8.82 16.98 -16.25
N ASP A 163 8.58 15.86 -15.57
CA ASP A 163 7.58 14.83 -15.88
C ASP A 163 6.73 14.51 -14.64
N GLY A 164 5.74 15.33 -14.34
CA GLY A 164 4.94 15.26 -13.11
C GLY A 164 4.32 16.62 -12.79
N TYR A 165 3.39 16.68 -11.83
CA TYR A 165 2.69 17.94 -11.49
C TYR A 165 2.00 18.64 -12.68
N GLY A 166 1.55 17.87 -13.67
CA GLY A 166 0.97 18.40 -14.91
C GLY A 166 1.97 18.66 -16.04
N LEU A 167 3.28 18.50 -15.79
CA LEU A 167 4.36 18.60 -16.78
C LEU A 167 4.60 17.26 -17.50
N GLN A 168 5.05 17.32 -18.75
CA GLN A 168 5.32 16.14 -19.60
C GLN A 168 6.54 16.36 -20.51
N GLY A 169 7.68 16.69 -19.91
CA GLY A 169 8.94 16.95 -20.59
C GLY A 169 9.65 15.68 -21.05
N SER A 170 10.36 15.76 -22.18
CA SER A 170 11.34 14.75 -22.62
C SER A 170 12.33 15.35 -23.61
N LEU A 171 13.50 14.71 -23.78
CA LEU A 171 14.52 15.14 -24.74
C LEU A 171 14.83 14.04 -25.75
N GLU A 172 14.82 14.39 -27.04
CA GLU A 172 15.32 13.56 -28.13
C GLU A 172 16.49 14.29 -28.84
N VAL A 173 17.63 13.61 -28.96
CA VAL A 173 18.80 14.10 -29.71
C VAL A 173 19.04 13.19 -30.91
N ASN A 174 18.84 13.73 -32.11
CA ASN A 174 19.09 13.07 -33.39
C ASN A 174 20.54 13.32 -33.86
N GLY A 175 21.49 12.83 -33.06
CA GLY A 175 22.93 12.97 -33.25
C GLY A 175 23.70 12.45 -32.02
N ASN A 176 25.01 12.76 -31.95
CA ASN A 176 25.78 12.45 -30.75
C ASN A 176 25.50 13.47 -29.64
N PHE A 177 25.57 13.03 -28.39
CA PHE A 177 25.43 13.90 -27.23
C PHE A 177 26.72 13.91 -26.41
N THR A 178 27.24 15.09 -26.11
CA THR A 178 28.41 15.28 -25.24
C THR A 178 28.05 16.18 -24.08
N ALA A 179 28.37 15.76 -22.85
CA ALA A 179 28.23 16.61 -21.67
C ALA A 179 29.48 16.52 -20.79
N ASP A 180 30.01 17.67 -20.37
CA ASP A 180 31.13 17.76 -19.45
C ASP A 180 30.81 18.77 -18.35
N GLN A 181 31.11 18.43 -17.10
CA GLN A 181 30.84 19.32 -15.96
C GLN A 181 29.38 19.82 -15.94
N SER A 182 28.42 18.93 -16.19
CA SER A 182 27.01 19.28 -16.38
C SER A 182 26.10 18.50 -15.43
N THR A 183 24.90 19.01 -15.18
CA THR A 183 23.86 18.30 -14.43
C THR A 183 22.76 17.83 -15.37
N LEU A 184 22.40 16.56 -15.30
CA LEU A 184 21.19 16.05 -15.94
C LEU A 184 20.20 15.73 -14.84
N PHE A 185 19.04 16.37 -14.89
CA PHE A 185 18.05 16.32 -13.83
C PHE A 185 16.68 15.98 -14.37
N THR A 186 16.03 15.03 -13.69
CA THR A 186 14.65 14.64 -13.97
C THR A 186 13.83 14.84 -12.70
N VAL A 187 12.72 15.57 -12.77
CA VAL A 187 11.78 15.76 -11.67
C VAL A 187 10.41 15.21 -12.05
N GLY A 188 9.78 14.48 -11.14
CA GLY A 188 8.39 14.03 -11.28
C GLY A 188 8.20 12.54 -11.63
N GLY A 189 6.95 12.09 -11.51
CA GLY A 189 6.52 10.77 -11.04
C GLY A 189 6.22 9.67 -12.06
N ASN A 190 6.84 9.60 -13.25
CA ASN A 190 6.81 8.36 -14.04
C ASN A 190 8.18 7.70 -14.22
N LYS A 191 8.59 6.93 -13.21
CA LYS A 191 9.84 6.15 -13.22
C LYS A 191 9.90 5.03 -14.27
N SER A 192 8.83 4.81 -15.04
CA SER A 192 8.78 3.82 -16.11
C SER A 192 9.10 4.37 -17.50
N GLN A 193 9.19 5.70 -17.65
CA GLN A 193 9.49 6.35 -18.93
C GLN A 193 10.98 6.66 -19.07
N ASN A 194 11.45 6.60 -20.31
CA ASN A 194 12.80 7.02 -20.69
C ASN A 194 12.75 8.48 -21.16
N HIS A 195 13.25 9.36 -20.31
CA HIS A 195 13.10 10.81 -20.47
C HIS A 195 14.09 11.44 -21.43
N ILE A 196 15.24 10.78 -21.65
CA ILE A 196 16.28 11.28 -22.54
C ILE A 196 16.70 10.18 -23.52
N GLN A 197 16.46 10.44 -24.80
CA GLN A 197 16.78 9.54 -25.89
C GLN A 197 17.82 10.16 -26.83
N ILE A 198 18.97 9.49 -26.95
CA ILE A 198 20.04 9.87 -27.86
C ILE A 198 20.08 8.88 -29.03
N ASN A 199 19.77 9.35 -30.23
CA ASN A 199 19.84 8.59 -31.48
C ASN A 199 21.26 8.69 -32.08
N GLY A 200 22.26 8.44 -31.23
CA GLY A 200 23.69 8.43 -31.54
C GLY A 200 24.49 7.92 -30.34
N LYS A 201 25.76 8.31 -30.24
CA LYS A 201 26.63 8.00 -29.08
C LYS A 201 26.53 9.10 -28.01
N ALA A 202 26.47 8.70 -26.74
CA ALA A 202 26.53 9.61 -25.60
C ALA A 202 27.91 9.57 -24.92
N ASN A 203 28.60 10.71 -24.84
CA ASN A 203 29.88 10.86 -24.14
C ASN A 203 29.72 11.86 -23.00
N ILE A 204 29.57 11.36 -21.77
CA ILE A 204 29.29 12.20 -20.59
C ILE A 204 30.39 11.98 -19.55
N THR A 205 31.01 13.06 -19.08
CA THR A 205 32.09 13.03 -18.08
C THR A 205 31.93 14.13 -17.04
N ASN A 206 32.46 13.92 -15.84
CA ASN A 206 32.47 14.89 -14.74
C ASN A 206 31.09 15.48 -14.43
N SER A 207 30.03 14.72 -14.68
CA SER A 207 28.65 15.18 -14.66
C SER A 207 27.86 14.48 -13.55
N ASN A 208 26.71 15.07 -13.19
CA ASN A 208 25.82 14.53 -12.17
C ASN A 208 24.46 14.16 -12.76
N PHE A 209 23.96 12.97 -12.46
CA PHE A 209 22.61 12.51 -12.80
C PHE A 209 21.74 12.61 -11.55
N SER A 210 20.87 13.62 -11.48
CA SER A 210 20.06 13.88 -10.30
C SER A 210 18.58 13.55 -10.54
N ILE A 211 17.93 12.98 -9.52
CA ILE A 211 16.50 12.62 -9.54
C ILE A 211 15.77 13.43 -8.48
N GLY A 212 14.78 14.21 -8.90
CA GLY A 212 13.88 14.94 -8.02
C GLY A 212 12.63 14.11 -7.72
N ALA A 213 12.37 13.89 -6.44
CA ALA A 213 11.16 13.21 -5.96
C ALA A 213 10.37 14.11 -5.00
N THR A 214 9.16 13.67 -4.68
CA THR A 214 8.23 14.40 -3.80
C THR A 214 8.09 13.70 -2.43
N SER A 215 8.60 12.47 -2.35
CA SER A 215 8.67 11.63 -1.16
C SER A 215 10.02 10.91 -1.14
N PHE A 216 10.56 10.73 0.05
CA PHE A 216 11.76 9.95 0.28
C PHE A 216 11.56 8.47 -0.05
N GLY A 217 10.36 7.93 0.18
CA GLY A 217 10.01 6.55 -0.18
C GLY A 217 10.19 6.26 -1.68
N ASP A 218 10.08 7.28 -2.53
CA ASP A 218 10.26 7.18 -3.97
C ASP A 218 11.71 7.07 -4.43
N LEU A 219 12.68 7.21 -3.54
CA LEU A 219 14.10 7.20 -3.88
C LEU A 219 14.73 5.81 -3.85
N ALA A 220 13.95 4.78 -3.52
CA ALA A 220 14.36 3.40 -3.72
C ALA A 220 14.28 3.05 -5.23
N LEU A 221 15.43 2.98 -5.90
CA LEU A 221 15.53 2.73 -7.33
C LEU A 221 16.12 1.37 -7.63
N ASN A 222 15.47 0.64 -8.54
CA ASN A 222 15.93 -0.64 -9.04
C ASN A 222 15.96 -0.62 -10.57
N ASN A 223 17.16 -0.52 -11.15
CA ASN A 223 17.38 -0.42 -12.59
C ASN A 223 16.53 0.67 -13.27
N TYR A 224 16.40 1.83 -12.63
CA TYR A 224 15.70 2.98 -13.19
C TYR A 224 16.42 3.44 -14.47
N VAL A 225 15.70 3.52 -15.59
CA VAL A 225 16.24 3.95 -16.88
C VAL A 225 16.28 5.46 -16.92
N PHE A 226 17.47 6.04 -16.77
CA PHE A 226 17.65 7.49 -16.81
C PHE A 226 17.75 8.02 -18.24
N MET A 227 18.48 7.30 -19.10
CA MET A 227 18.74 7.69 -20.49
C MET A 227 18.98 6.46 -21.37
N SER A 228 18.70 6.58 -22.67
CA SER A 228 19.16 5.62 -23.69
C SER A 228 20.02 6.28 -24.76
N ALA A 229 21.02 5.56 -25.28
CA ALA A 229 21.86 6.00 -26.40
C ALA A 229 22.01 4.88 -27.43
N SER A 230 21.52 5.08 -28.66
CA SER A 230 21.44 4.03 -29.68
C SER A 230 22.78 3.41 -30.08
N GLU A 231 23.88 4.17 -29.99
CA GLU A 231 25.25 3.70 -30.23
C GLU A 231 26.06 3.48 -28.94
N GLY A 232 25.40 3.56 -27.78
CA GLY A 232 25.99 3.33 -26.47
C GLY A 232 26.64 4.57 -25.83
N PHE A 233 27.36 4.32 -24.74
CA PHE A 233 27.97 5.35 -23.88
C PHE A 233 29.51 5.27 -23.92
N ASN A 234 30.20 6.30 -23.43
CA ASN A 234 31.64 6.24 -23.14
C ASN A 234 31.96 5.16 -22.08
N GLU A 235 33.13 4.51 -22.20
CA GLU A 235 33.52 3.38 -21.34
C GLU A 235 33.55 3.72 -19.85
N ASP A 236 33.87 4.97 -19.51
CA ASP A 236 34.00 5.48 -18.15
C ASP A 236 32.73 6.18 -17.64
N ILE A 237 31.58 6.05 -18.32
CA ILE A 237 30.31 6.71 -17.95
C ILE A 237 29.92 6.47 -16.48
N THR A 238 30.20 5.29 -15.92
CA THR A 238 29.83 4.95 -14.53
C THR A 238 30.83 5.44 -13.48
N ASN A 239 32.06 5.77 -13.88
CA ASN A 239 33.16 6.10 -12.97
C ASN A 239 33.55 7.58 -13.04
N SER A 240 33.30 8.23 -14.18
CA SER A 240 33.55 9.66 -14.39
C SER A 240 32.40 10.55 -13.94
N ASN A 241 31.26 9.96 -13.56
CA ASN A 241 30.03 10.67 -13.21
C ASN A 241 29.45 10.16 -11.89
N LYS A 242 28.51 10.93 -11.33
CA LYS A 242 27.81 10.61 -10.08
C LYS A 242 26.30 10.59 -10.30
N ALA A 243 25.59 9.97 -9.36
CA ALA A 243 24.15 10.05 -9.28
C ALA A 243 23.73 10.56 -7.89
N SER A 244 22.74 11.44 -7.86
CA SER A 244 22.19 12.04 -6.63
C SER A 244 20.67 12.09 -6.66
N ALA A 245 20.06 12.56 -5.58
CA ALA A 245 18.65 12.90 -5.53
C ALA A 245 18.39 14.13 -4.67
N ASN A 246 17.22 14.73 -4.87
CA ASN A 246 16.63 15.71 -3.98
C ASN A 246 15.15 15.37 -3.73
N ILE A 247 14.59 15.97 -2.68
CA ILE A 247 13.15 15.91 -2.40
C ILE A 247 12.60 17.31 -2.42
N SER A 248 11.67 17.59 -3.32
CA SER A 248 10.92 18.83 -3.32
C SER A 248 9.78 18.74 -2.32
N LYS A 249 9.69 19.71 -1.41
CA LYS A 249 8.52 19.85 -0.53
C LYS A 249 7.91 21.23 -0.69
N ASN A 250 6.60 21.25 -0.59
CA ASN A 250 5.84 22.48 -0.55
C ASN A 250 5.89 23.06 0.89
N PHE A 251 6.13 24.37 1.01
CA PHE A 251 6.17 25.06 2.29
C PHE A 251 4.88 24.88 3.11
N GLU A 252 3.72 24.66 2.45
CA GLU A 252 2.43 24.44 3.11
C GLU A 252 2.49 23.30 4.12
N SER A 253 3.22 22.22 3.80
CA SER A 253 3.44 21.06 4.68
C SER A 253 4.23 21.37 5.95
N ILE A 254 4.94 22.50 5.98
CA ILE A 254 5.86 22.89 7.04
C ILE A 254 5.21 23.89 8.00
N VAL A 255 4.46 24.86 7.47
CA VAL A 255 3.85 25.95 8.26
C VAL A 255 2.33 25.85 8.39
N GLY A 256 1.69 24.97 7.61
CA GLY A 256 0.24 24.75 7.62
C GLY A 256 -0.57 25.95 7.11
N MET A 257 -0.01 26.74 6.20
CA MET A 257 -0.67 27.87 5.53
C MET A 257 -0.57 27.68 4.03
N SER A 258 -1.61 28.00 3.28
CA SER A 258 -1.62 27.88 1.82
C SER A 258 -0.91 29.04 1.12
N ASN A 259 -0.49 28.85 -0.14
CA ASN A 259 0.04 29.97 -0.96
C ASN A 259 -0.94 31.16 -1.01
N LYS A 260 -2.24 30.85 -1.09
CA LYS A 260 -3.31 31.84 -1.08
C LYS A 260 -3.40 32.62 0.24
N ASP A 261 -3.11 31.99 1.37
CA ASP A 261 -3.06 32.69 2.66
C ASP A 261 -1.92 33.72 2.69
N LEU A 262 -0.81 33.40 2.02
CA LEU A 262 0.35 34.29 1.88
C LEU A 262 0.17 35.37 0.80
N GLY A 263 -0.90 35.32 0.00
CA GLY A 263 -1.10 36.22 -1.14
C GLY A 263 -0.10 35.98 -2.28
N LEU A 264 0.31 34.72 -2.47
CA LEU A 264 1.17 34.29 -3.57
C LEU A 264 0.33 33.60 -4.63
N ASP A 265 0.56 33.96 -5.90
CA ASP A 265 -0.10 33.37 -7.07
C ASP A 265 0.68 32.17 -7.64
N TYR A 266 1.77 31.77 -6.99
CA TYR A 266 2.63 30.64 -7.34
C TYR A 266 2.87 29.73 -6.13
N GLU A 267 3.30 28.49 -6.37
CA GLU A 267 3.68 27.57 -5.30
C GLU A 267 5.11 27.80 -4.83
N VAL A 268 5.30 27.96 -3.51
CA VAL A 268 6.64 27.95 -2.91
C VAL A 268 7.08 26.50 -2.69
N VAL A 269 7.77 25.95 -3.68
CA VAL A 269 8.39 24.62 -3.64
C VAL A 269 9.90 24.77 -3.61
N ARG A 270 10.54 24.16 -2.61
CA ARG A 270 12.00 24.10 -2.55
C ARG A 270 12.49 22.66 -2.47
N ALA A 271 13.60 22.40 -3.15
CA ALA A 271 14.28 21.11 -3.10
C ALA A 271 15.16 21.02 -1.85
N MET A 272 14.97 19.95 -1.08
CA MET A 272 15.85 19.55 0.01
C MET A 272 16.99 18.70 -0.57
N ASP A 273 18.23 19.14 -0.35
CA ASP A 273 19.41 18.30 -0.62
C ASP A 273 19.43 17.13 0.37
N ILE A 274 19.57 15.92 -0.16
CA ILE A 274 19.63 14.67 0.61
C ILE A 274 20.78 13.78 0.15
N LYS A 275 21.78 14.32 -0.56
CA LYS A 275 22.91 13.55 -1.08
C LYS A 275 23.62 12.72 -0.01
N ASP A 276 23.68 13.23 1.21
CA ASP A 276 24.32 12.54 2.33
C ASP A 276 23.51 11.31 2.82
N PHE A 277 22.23 11.20 2.46
CA PHE A 277 21.33 10.14 2.91
C PHE A 277 21.03 9.10 1.84
N ILE A 278 21.50 9.30 0.61
CA ILE A 278 21.27 8.41 -0.53
C ILE A 278 22.62 7.88 -1.04
N GLU A 279 22.61 6.66 -1.57
CA GLU A 279 23.73 6.10 -2.32
C GLU A 279 23.20 5.43 -3.58
N TYR A 280 23.65 5.93 -4.74
CA TYR A 280 23.28 5.40 -6.04
C TYR A 280 24.47 4.85 -6.81
N LYS A 281 24.19 3.82 -7.58
CA LYS A 281 25.12 3.19 -8.51
C LYS A 281 24.63 3.34 -9.94
N LEU A 282 25.53 3.85 -10.78
CA LEU A 282 25.36 3.87 -12.23
C LEU A 282 25.75 2.51 -12.82
N SER A 283 24.99 2.07 -13.82
CA SER A 283 25.33 0.91 -14.64
C SER A 283 24.79 1.08 -16.05
N THR A 284 25.29 0.29 -17.00
CA THR A 284 24.77 0.29 -18.38
C THR A 284 24.32 -1.11 -18.79
N LYS A 285 23.21 -1.18 -19.52
CA LYS A 285 22.69 -2.43 -20.10
C LYS A 285 21.82 -2.12 -21.31
N ASP A 286 21.97 -2.88 -22.40
CA ASP A 286 21.15 -2.77 -23.61
C ASP A 286 21.03 -1.31 -24.10
N ASN A 287 22.17 -0.59 -24.16
CA ASN A 287 22.24 0.81 -24.58
C ASN A 287 21.43 1.79 -23.71
N LYS A 288 21.20 1.44 -22.44
CA LYS A 288 20.58 2.29 -21.42
C LYS A 288 21.52 2.56 -20.26
N LEU A 289 21.44 3.77 -19.71
CA LEU A 289 22.04 4.15 -18.43
C LEU A 289 21.02 3.91 -17.32
N LEU A 290 21.42 3.10 -16.34
CA LEU A 290 20.57 2.65 -15.25
C LEU A 290 21.07 3.18 -13.91
N ILE A 291 20.14 3.60 -13.06
CA ILE A 291 20.39 4.03 -11.68
C ILE A 291 19.74 3.03 -10.72
N SER A 292 20.51 2.56 -9.74
CA SER A 292 20.02 1.68 -8.66
C SER A 292 20.58 2.10 -7.32
N GLY A 293 19.80 1.93 -6.26
CA GLY A 293 20.18 2.26 -4.89
C GLY A 293 19.05 2.94 -4.14
N GLY A 294 19.39 3.79 -3.18
CA GLY A 294 18.43 4.50 -2.35
C GLY A 294 19.06 4.92 -1.03
N ALA A 295 18.27 4.91 0.03
CA ALA A 295 18.73 5.34 1.35
C ALA A 295 19.95 4.57 1.88
N ASN A 296 20.89 5.31 2.44
CA ASN A 296 22.07 4.78 3.11
C ASN A 296 21.93 4.86 4.64
N LYS A 297 22.92 4.36 5.38
CA LYS A 297 22.90 4.29 6.86
C LYS A 297 22.79 5.64 7.57
N ASN A 298 23.07 6.76 6.91
CA ASN A 298 23.06 8.08 7.54
C ASN A 298 21.65 8.50 7.95
N VAL A 299 20.60 7.89 7.39
CA VAL A 299 19.21 8.08 7.86
C VAL A 299 19.01 7.63 9.32
N ASN A 300 19.93 6.87 9.90
CA ASN A 300 19.91 6.52 11.32
C ASN A 300 20.49 7.62 12.21
N ASN A 301 21.27 8.55 11.64
CA ASN A 301 21.89 9.63 12.40
C ASN A 301 20.91 10.80 12.55
N ASN A 302 20.17 10.80 13.66
CA ASN A 302 19.20 11.85 13.96
C ASN A 302 19.82 13.26 13.99
N LYS A 303 21.09 13.40 14.41
CA LYS A 303 21.77 14.70 14.38
C LYS A 303 21.98 15.21 12.96
N MET A 304 22.45 14.37 12.04
CA MET A 304 22.60 14.74 10.63
C MET A 304 21.26 15.12 9.99
N ILE A 305 20.19 14.40 10.31
CA ILE A 305 18.85 14.70 9.80
C ILE A 305 18.37 16.06 10.30
N LEU A 306 18.49 16.32 11.59
CA LEU A 306 18.13 17.60 12.19
C LEU A 306 18.95 18.76 11.60
N GLU A 307 20.26 18.56 11.38
CA GLU A 307 21.12 19.54 10.71
C GLU A 307 20.68 19.81 9.27
N ASN A 308 20.21 18.78 8.54
CA ASN A 308 19.69 18.92 7.19
C ASN A 308 18.34 19.63 7.17
N ASP A 309 17.42 19.24 8.05
CA ASP A 309 16.11 19.88 8.22
C ASP A 309 16.27 21.36 8.57
N LYS A 310 17.21 21.70 9.45
CA LYS A 310 17.53 23.10 9.77
C LYS A 310 17.99 23.88 8.54
N LYS A 311 18.95 23.36 7.77
CA LYS A 311 19.43 24.03 6.54
C LYS A 311 18.28 24.26 5.55
N TYR A 312 17.42 23.27 5.40
CA TYR A 312 16.26 23.36 4.52
C TYR A 312 15.25 24.42 4.99
N LEU A 313 14.96 24.47 6.28
CA LEU A 313 14.11 25.50 6.88
C LEU A 313 14.69 26.92 6.72
N GLU A 314 16.01 27.08 6.85
CA GLU A 314 16.71 28.35 6.61
C GLU A 314 16.55 28.82 5.16
N LEU A 315 16.60 27.90 4.18
CA LEU A 315 16.37 28.25 2.77
C LEU A 315 14.94 28.72 2.50
N ILE A 316 13.93 28.00 3.02
CA ILE A 316 12.52 28.41 2.86
C ILE A 316 12.27 29.75 3.53
N LYS A 317 12.88 29.98 4.69
CA LYS A 317 12.82 31.29 5.34
C LYS A 317 13.33 32.39 4.42
N THR A 318 14.46 32.19 3.76
CA THR A 318 15.00 33.15 2.78
C THR A 318 14.06 33.37 1.60
N ASP A 319 13.43 32.33 1.06
CA ASP A 319 12.43 32.49 -0.01
C ASP A 319 11.23 33.34 0.45
N LEU A 320 10.71 33.07 1.65
CA LEU A 320 9.59 33.83 2.23
C LEU A 320 9.97 35.29 2.53
N GLU A 321 11.19 35.54 2.99
CA GLU A 321 11.72 36.90 3.17
C GLU A 321 11.84 37.66 1.85
N GLY A 322 12.21 36.96 0.76
CA GLY A 322 12.19 37.49 -0.61
C GLY A 322 10.77 37.87 -1.03
N ALA A 323 9.85 36.90 -0.96
CA ALA A 323 8.44 37.05 -1.35
C ALA A 323 7.73 38.18 -0.58
N LYS A 324 8.10 38.43 0.68
CA LYS A 324 7.57 39.54 1.51
C LYS A 324 7.70 40.92 0.85
N ASN A 325 8.68 41.09 -0.03
CA ASN A 325 8.94 42.35 -0.72
C ASN A 325 8.15 42.52 -2.02
N GLU A 326 7.46 41.46 -2.48
CA GLU A 326 6.66 41.48 -3.69
C GLU A 326 5.32 42.21 -3.49
N GLU A 327 4.80 42.79 -4.56
CA GLU A 327 3.51 43.45 -4.58
C GLU A 327 2.37 42.40 -4.53
N GLY A 328 1.30 42.67 -3.78
CA GLY A 328 0.15 41.74 -3.66
C GLY A 328 0.24 40.73 -2.51
N THR A 329 1.42 40.56 -1.90
CA THR A 329 1.64 39.58 -0.82
C THR A 329 1.05 39.99 0.54
N ASN A 330 0.69 38.99 1.34
CA ASN A 330 0.20 39.16 2.70
C ASN A 330 1.34 39.11 3.72
N LYS A 331 1.97 40.27 3.95
CA LYS A 331 3.15 40.41 4.81
C LYS A 331 2.96 39.89 6.24
N GLU A 332 1.76 40.06 6.81
CA GLU A 332 1.45 39.56 8.17
C GLU A 332 1.46 38.03 8.22
N LYS A 333 0.88 37.38 7.22
CA LYS A 333 0.87 35.92 7.11
C LYS A 333 2.26 35.34 6.81
N ILE A 334 3.04 36.03 5.99
CA ILE A 334 4.44 35.67 5.75
C ILE A 334 5.25 35.78 7.06
N ASP A 335 5.06 36.84 7.85
CA ASP A 335 5.71 36.98 9.16
C ASP A 335 5.28 35.88 10.14
N GLU A 336 4.02 35.47 10.14
CA GLU A 336 3.52 34.33 10.92
C GLU A 336 4.20 33.02 10.49
N ALA A 337 4.36 32.79 9.17
CA ALA A 337 5.02 31.60 8.63
C ALA A 337 6.51 31.56 9.00
N ILE A 338 7.22 32.69 8.85
CA ILE A 338 8.63 32.83 9.26
C ILE A 338 8.79 32.57 10.77
N ALA A 339 7.89 33.09 11.61
CA ALA A 339 7.94 32.85 13.05
C ALA A 339 7.79 31.37 13.42
N LYS A 340 6.90 30.62 12.71
CA LYS A 340 6.79 29.16 12.89
C LYS A 340 8.06 28.42 12.46
N ILE A 341 8.71 28.86 11.39
CA ILE A 341 9.99 28.30 10.93
C ILE A 341 11.09 28.58 11.96
N ASP A 342 11.18 29.80 12.48
CA ASP A 342 12.15 30.18 13.51
C ASP A 342 11.98 29.36 14.79
N GLU A 343 10.74 29.07 15.19
CA GLU A 343 10.45 28.18 16.32
C GLU A 343 10.97 26.76 16.06
N GLN A 344 10.72 26.18 14.88
CA GLN A 344 11.22 24.85 14.50
C GLN A 344 12.75 24.82 14.46
N ILE A 345 13.39 25.82 13.86
CA ILE A 345 14.86 25.96 13.84
C ILE A 345 15.41 26.00 15.27
N LYS A 346 14.78 26.78 16.15
CA LYS A 346 15.20 26.88 17.55
C LYS A 346 15.06 25.53 18.29
N GLN A 347 13.94 24.83 18.12
CA GLN A 347 13.74 23.50 18.71
C GLN A 347 14.81 22.50 18.25
N ILE A 348 15.14 22.51 16.95
CA ILE A 348 16.22 21.70 16.38
C ILE A 348 17.57 22.07 17.02
N GLN A 349 17.89 23.36 17.12
CA GLN A 349 19.15 23.83 17.70
C GLN A 349 19.28 23.45 19.18
N ASP A 350 18.20 23.58 19.95
CA ASP A 350 18.17 23.20 21.36
C ASP A 350 18.40 21.68 21.51
N MET A 351 17.78 20.85 20.67
CA MET A 351 18.01 19.40 20.66
C MET A 351 19.46 19.03 20.37
N ILE A 352 20.05 19.62 19.31
CA ILE A 352 21.44 19.37 18.93
C ILE A 352 22.39 19.83 20.04
N SER A 353 22.15 21.01 20.61
CA SER A 353 23.00 21.58 21.67
C SER A 353 22.93 20.78 22.97
N ASN A 354 21.74 20.32 23.35
CA ASN A 354 21.53 19.50 24.55
C ASN A 354 22.18 18.12 24.43
N ALA A 355 22.24 17.54 23.23
CA ALA A 355 22.93 16.28 22.97
C ALA A 355 24.46 16.43 22.92
N GLY A 356 24.97 17.57 22.45
CA GLY A 356 26.40 17.81 22.28
C GLY A 356 27.03 16.82 21.29
N ASP A 357 28.01 16.04 21.78
CA ASP A 357 28.67 14.97 21.01
C ASP A 357 27.98 13.60 21.13
N GLN A 358 26.91 13.50 21.93
CA GLN A 358 26.18 12.24 22.09
C GLN A 358 25.25 11.97 20.89
N ILE A 359 24.95 10.69 20.68
CA ILE A 359 23.97 10.26 19.67
C ILE A 359 22.57 10.62 20.16
N ILE A 360 21.82 11.35 19.33
CA ILE A 360 20.39 11.60 19.57
C ILE A 360 19.63 10.29 19.31
N SER A 361 19.01 9.74 20.34
CA SER A 361 18.22 8.51 20.25
C SER A 361 16.96 8.71 19.40
N ASN A 362 16.36 7.62 18.89
CA ASN A 362 15.07 7.70 18.19
C ASN A 362 13.94 8.18 19.12
N ASP A 363 14.02 7.84 20.41
CA ASP A 363 13.08 8.29 21.42
C ASP A 363 13.14 9.81 21.61
N ASP A 364 14.34 10.38 21.75
CA ASP A 364 14.51 11.83 21.90
C ASP A 364 14.18 12.60 20.62
N TYR A 365 14.45 12.02 19.44
CA TYR A 365 14.03 12.56 18.15
C TYR A 365 12.50 12.64 18.06
N ILE A 366 11.80 11.51 18.25
CA ILE A 366 10.34 11.44 18.11
C ILE A 366 9.59 12.17 19.22
N LYS A 367 10.15 12.28 20.43
CA LYS A 367 9.58 13.11 21.50
C LYS A 367 9.33 14.55 21.07
N ASN A 368 10.14 15.09 20.18
CA ASN A 368 10.04 16.46 19.68
C ASN A 368 9.42 16.56 18.28
N ASP A 369 9.12 15.43 17.63
CA ASP A 369 8.41 15.45 16.36
C ASP A 369 6.94 15.83 16.59
N SER A 370 6.50 16.92 15.97
CA SER A 370 5.14 17.44 16.05
C SER A 370 4.17 16.71 15.13
N SER A 371 4.68 15.98 14.13
CA SER A 371 3.86 15.17 13.21
C SER A 371 3.34 13.88 13.85
N VAL A 372 3.93 13.46 14.99
CA VAL A 372 3.56 12.24 15.71
C VAL A 372 2.78 12.58 16.98
N SER A 373 1.61 11.98 17.14
CA SER A 373 0.76 12.20 18.31
C SER A 373 1.39 11.62 19.58
N ALA A 374 1.11 12.23 20.75
CA ALA A 374 1.70 11.81 22.02
C ALA A 374 1.49 10.32 22.35
N SER A 375 0.37 9.73 21.92
CA SER A 375 0.04 8.30 22.09
C SER A 375 0.79 7.35 21.16
N ASN A 376 1.43 7.88 20.11
CA ASN A 376 2.18 7.13 19.11
C ASN A 376 3.70 7.29 19.22
N LYS A 377 4.20 8.27 19.98
CA LYS A 377 5.65 8.57 20.07
C LYS A 377 6.53 7.38 20.45
N ASP A 378 6.19 6.67 21.54
CA ASP A 378 6.92 5.46 21.94
C ASP A 378 6.85 4.37 20.86
N PHE A 379 5.69 4.21 20.24
CA PHE A 379 5.47 3.21 19.18
C PHE A 379 6.35 3.48 17.95
N VAL A 380 6.38 4.72 17.46
CA VAL A 380 7.20 5.13 16.31
C VAL A 380 8.70 5.02 16.63
N SER A 381 9.11 5.38 17.84
CA SER A 381 10.50 5.18 18.31
C SER A 381 10.93 3.71 18.23
N LYS A 382 10.10 2.77 18.69
CA LYS A 382 10.37 1.33 18.59
C LYS A 382 10.40 0.81 17.16
N ILE A 383 9.53 1.33 16.29
CA ILE A 383 9.58 1.02 14.85
C ILE A 383 10.93 1.45 14.28
N LEU A 384 11.37 2.67 14.55
CA LEU A 384 12.66 3.17 14.06
C LEU A 384 13.84 2.31 14.55
N ASP A 385 13.84 1.91 15.83
CA ASP A 385 14.86 1.00 16.37
C ASP A 385 14.87 -0.35 15.62
N GLY A 386 13.70 -0.94 15.39
CA GLY A 386 13.56 -2.19 14.65
C GLY A 386 14.01 -2.08 13.19
N LEU A 387 13.64 -1.01 12.49
CA LEU A 387 14.08 -0.75 11.11
C LEU A 387 15.60 -0.54 11.04
N ALA A 388 16.19 0.15 12.01
CA ALA A 388 17.63 0.39 12.06
C ALA A 388 18.41 -0.93 12.19
N LEU A 389 17.92 -1.88 13.01
CA LEU A 389 18.50 -3.23 13.10
C LEU A 389 18.32 -4.04 11.82
N GLY A 390 17.17 -3.91 11.16
CA GLY A 390 16.86 -4.56 9.87
C GLY A 390 17.61 -3.97 8.68
N LYS A 391 18.16 -2.75 8.83
CA LYS A 391 18.75 -1.93 7.76
C LYS A 391 17.74 -1.53 6.69
N ASP A 392 16.49 -1.32 7.07
CA ASP A 392 15.41 -0.84 6.20
C ASP A 392 15.50 0.69 6.04
N PHE A 393 16.62 1.17 5.49
CA PHE A 393 16.95 2.61 5.48
C PHE A 393 15.93 3.47 4.73
N ASN A 394 15.32 2.97 3.64
CA ASN A 394 14.29 3.72 2.92
C ASN A 394 13.06 3.99 3.82
N ALA A 395 12.62 2.98 4.59
CA ALA A 395 11.50 3.12 5.52
C ALA A 395 11.79 4.12 6.65
N ILE A 396 13.04 4.12 7.15
CA ILE A 396 13.50 5.09 8.14
C ILE A 396 13.46 6.50 7.57
N GLY A 397 13.91 6.67 6.32
CA GLY A 397 13.83 7.94 5.62
C GLY A 397 12.40 8.41 5.39
N SER A 398 11.46 7.54 5.03
CA SER A 398 10.04 7.89 4.93
C SER A 398 9.45 8.37 6.27
N ILE A 399 9.82 7.75 7.39
CA ILE A 399 9.37 8.24 8.71
C ILE A 399 9.91 9.64 8.99
N LYS A 400 11.19 9.90 8.70
CA LYS A 400 11.89 11.12 9.14
C LYS A 400 11.72 12.30 8.19
N PHE A 401 11.81 12.06 6.88
CA PHE A 401 11.68 13.07 5.85
C PHE A 401 10.23 13.25 5.40
N ASP A 402 9.47 12.17 5.19
CA ASP A 402 8.07 12.26 4.74
C ASP A 402 7.08 12.38 5.90
N LYS A 403 7.57 12.34 7.16
CA LYS A 403 6.75 12.39 8.37
C LYS A 403 5.67 11.30 8.43
N ALA A 404 5.97 10.13 7.85
CA ALA A 404 5.03 9.01 7.76
C ALA A 404 4.79 8.26 9.10
N GLY A 405 5.54 8.57 10.16
CA GLY A 405 5.55 7.81 11.42
C GLY A 405 4.17 7.63 12.07
N GLU A 406 3.35 8.68 12.10
CA GLU A 406 2.00 8.64 12.66
C GLU A 406 1.09 7.66 11.90
N GLN A 407 1.11 7.72 10.57
CA GLN A 407 0.31 6.84 9.72
C GLN A 407 0.74 5.38 9.90
N ILE A 408 2.06 5.10 9.93
CA ILE A 408 2.59 3.75 10.11
C ILE A 408 2.19 3.18 11.47
N ALA A 409 2.28 3.96 12.54
CA ALA A 409 1.87 3.52 13.86
C ALA A 409 0.36 3.19 13.90
N ASN A 410 -0.47 4.02 13.27
CA ASN A 410 -1.90 3.79 13.18
C ASN A 410 -2.23 2.56 12.32
N ASP A 411 -1.58 2.38 11.16
CA ASP A 411 -1.75 1.22 10.29
C ASP A 411 -1.41 -0.11 11.01
N ILE A 412 -0.31 -0.12 11.79
CA ILE A 412 0.06 -1.30 12.58
C ILE A 412 -0.95 -1.54 13.71
N LYS A 413 -1.40 -0.50 14.42
CA LYS A 413 -2.40 -0.64 15.48
C LYS A 413 -3.74 -1.13 14.94
N ASP A 414 -4.18 -0.62 13.80
CA ASP A 414 -5.45 -0.99 13.18
C ASP A 414 -5.39 -2.43 12.65
N SER A 415 -4.32 -2.81 11.94
CA SER A 415 -4.12 -4.20 11.50
C SER A 415 -4.01 -5.18 12.68
N ALA A 416 -3.31 -4.81 13.75
CA ALA A 416 -3.22 -5.60 14.97
C ALA A 416 -4.59 -5.83 15.63
N LYS A 417 -5.44 -4.79 15.69
CA LYS A 417 -6.82 -4.93 16.18
C LYS A 417 -7.65 -5.85 15.28
N SER A 418 -7.58 -5.70 13.96
CA SER A 418 -8.27 -6.57 13.01
C SER A 418 -7.84 -8.03 13.18
N ILE A 419 -6.54 -8.29 13.31
CA ILE A 419 -5.99 -9.64 13.55
C ILE A 419 -6.48 -10.20 14.89
N SER A 420 -6.45 -9.41 15.96
CA SER A 420 -6.95 -9.82 17.27
C SER A 420 -8.43 -10.18 17.22
N ASN A 421 -9.25 -9.40 16.53
CA ASN A 421 -10.69 -9.66 16.35
C ASN A 421 -10.96 -10.95 15.56
N ILE A 422 -10.15 -11.22 14.53
CA ILE A 422 -10.25 -12.47 13.74
C ILE A 422 -9.77 -13.69 14.55
N ASN A 423 -8.79 -13.51 15.43
CA ASN A 423 -8.28 -14.57 16.31
C ASN A 423 -9.29 -14.98 17.40
N GLN A 424 -10.35 -14.21 17.64
CA GLN A 424 -11.40 -14.62 18.56
C GLN A 424 -12.12 -15.88 18.05
N ALA A 425 -12.42 -16.82 18.94
CA ALA A 425 -13.06 -18.08 18.56
C ALA A 425 -14.51 -17.90 18.05
N SER A 426 -15.11 -16.74 18.33
CA SER A 426 -16.39 -16.25 17.80
C SER A 426 -16.30 -15.63 16.39
N SER A 427 -15.11 -15.57 15.79
CA SER A 427 -14.89 -14.88 14.51
C SER A 427 -15.69 -15.47 13.34
N GLY A 428 -15.87 -14.65 12.30
CA GLY A 428 -16.89 -14.89 11.28
C GLY A 428 -16.78 -16.19 10.51
N ILE A 429 -15.58 -16.59 10.06
CA ILE A 429 -15.43 -17.84 9.30
C ILE A 429 -15.87 -19.04 10.13
N ASN A 430 -15.35 -19.20 11.35
CA ASN A 430 -15.69 -20.31 12.24
C ASN A 430 -17.18 -20.26 12.64
N SER A 431 -17.72 -19.06 12.90
CA SER A 431 -19.15 -18.87 13.18
C SER A 431 -20.05 -19.34 12.03
N THR A 432 -19.76 -18.96 10.78
CA THR A 432 -20.59 -19.34 9.63
C THR A 432 -20.46 -20.83 9.27
N ILE A 433 -19.27 -21.41 9.42
CA ILE A 433 -19.08 -22.87 9.30
C ILE A 433 -19.92 -23.59 10.36
N ASN A 434 -19.86 -23.14 11.62
CA ASN A 434 -20.62 -23.72 12.73
C ASN A 434 -22.12 -23.61 12.53
N ILE A 435 -22.64 -22.47 12.06
CA ILE A 435 -24.06 -22.29 11.75
C ILE A 435 -24.50 -23.27 10.67
N SER A 436 -23.71 -23.42 9.60
CA SER A 436 -23.99 -24.37 8.52
C SER A 436 -24.04 -25.82 9.04
N ASN A 437 -23.05 -26.19 9.85
CA ASN A 437 -23.02 -27.52 10.46
C ASN A 437 -24.17 -27.72 11.46
N ASP A 438 -24.60 -26.70 12.20
CA ASP A 438 -25.79 -26.74 13.06
C ASP A 438 -27.08 -26.92 12.25
N VAL A 439 -27.22 -26.25 11.09
CA VAL A 439 -28.36 -26.46 10.19
C VAL A 439 -28.38 -27.91 9.67
N SER A 440 -27.21 -28.43 9.27
CA SER A 440 -27.04 -29.81 8.80
C SER A 440 -27.42 -30.82 9.87
N ILE A 441 -26.82 -30.72 11.06
CA ILE A 441 -27.06 -31.64 12.18
C ILE A 441 -28.50 -31.50 12.69
N GLY A 442 -29.01 -30.28 12.84
CA GLY A 442 -30.39 -30.01 13.25
C GLY A 442 -31.42 -30.62 12.31
N SER A 443 -31.16 -30.57 10.99
CA SER A 443 -31.98 -31.29 10.01
C SER A 443 -32.00 -32.78 10.31
N ARG A 444 -30.87 -33.40 10.65
CA ARG A 444 -30.81 -34.84 10.96
C ARG A 444 -31.55 -35.18 12.26
N VAL A 445 -31.38 -34.35 13.29
CA VAL A 445 -32.11 -34.49 14.56
C VAL A 445 -33.62 -34.40 14.34
N ALA A 446 -34.09 -33.43 13.55
CA ALA A 446 -35.51 -33.32 13.23
C ALA A 446 -36.02 -34.57 12.48
N MET A 447 -35.31 -35.07 11.48
CA MET A 447 -35.69 -36.30 10.78
C MET A 447 -35.82 -37.49 11.74
N LEU A 448 -34.86 -37.61 12.66
CA LEU A 448 -34.83 -38.69 13.64
C LEU A 448 -35.99 -38.67 14.60
N ASN A 449 -36.49 -37.49 14.91
CA ASN A 449 -37.64 -37.30 15.78
C ASN A 449 -38.97 -37.41 15.02
N ASN A 450 -38.96 -37.84 13.75
CA ASN A 450 -40.16 -37.83 12.93
C ASN A 450 -41.15 -38.92 13.39
N PRO A 451 -42.33 -38.54 13.93
CA PRO A 451 -43.30 -39.49 14.45
C PRO A 451 -43.95 -40.36 13.36
N TYR A 452 -43.87 -39.96 12.09
CA TYR A 452 -44.42 -40.68 10.96
C TYR A 452 -43.57 -41.89 10.55
N GLY A 453 -42.23 -41.90 10.72
CA GLY A 453 -41.37 -43.04 10.30
C GLY A 453 -41.66 -44.39 10.96
N ASN A 454 -42.62 -44.44 11.89
CA ASN A 454 -43.13 -45.65 12.54
C ASN A 454 -44.64 -45.88 12.27
N TYR A 455 -45.24 -45.26 11.25
CA TYR A 455 -46.70 -45.27 11.07
C TYR A 455 -47.25 -46.68 10.84
N ALA A 456 -46.56 -47.52 10.05
CA ALA A 456 -46.94 -48.93 9.84
C ALA A 456 -46.83 -49.79 11.12
N THR A 457 -45.77 -49.58 11.91
CA THR A 457 -45.54 -50.28 13.20
C THR A 457 -46.55 -49.82 14.26
N LYS A 458 -46.89 -48.53 14.30
CA LYS A 458 -47.94 -47.96 15.17
C LYS A 458 -49.33 -48.48 14.80
N LEU A 459 -49.67 -48.57 13.51
CA LEU A 459 -50.99 -49.09 13.09
C LEU A 459 -51.19 -50.58 13.46
N SER A 460 -50.10 -51.37 13.44
CA SER A 460 -50.15 -52.79 13.84
C SER A 460 -50.25 -52.98 15.37
N GLN A 461 -49.64 -52.10 16.17
CA GLN A 461 -49.71 -52.12 17.63
C GLN A 461 -51.00 -51.47 18.19
N MET A 462 -51.58 -50.50 17.48
CA MET A 462 -52.86 -49.87 17.84
C MET A 462 -54.07 -50.81 17.77
N ARG A 463 -53.97 -51.95 17.08
CA ARG A 463 -55.04 -52.97 17.11
C ARG A 463 -55.16 -53.71 18.46
N PHE A 464 -54.22 -53.53 19.40
CA PHE A 464 -54.19 -54.33 20.64
C PHE A 464 -53.97 -53.59 21.97
N ALA A 465 -53.86 -52.26 22.03
CA ALA A 465 -53.68 -51.57 23.31
C ALA A 465 -54.47 -50.26 23.46
N ALA A 466 -55.55 -50.30 24.24
CA ALA A 466 -56.16 -49.14 24.85
C ALA A 466 -55.54 -48.91 26.24
N ASN A 467 -54.37 -48.24 26.29
CA ASN A 467 -53.84 -47.49 27.44
C ASN A 467 -52.43 -46.94 27.13
N ASP A 468 -52.26 -45.62 27.28
CA ASP A 468 -51.03 -44.82 27.46
C ASP A 468 -49.75 -45.29 26.72
N TYR A 469 -49.81 -45.51 25.40
CA TYR A 469 -48.62 -45.83 24.61
C TYR A 469 -47.79 -44.56 24.34
N ARG A 470 -46.79 -44.33 25.19
CA ARG A 470 -45.80 -43.25 25.04
C ARG A 470 -44.65 -43.74 24.16
N GLY A 471 -44.82 -43.63 22.85
CA GLY A 471 -43.85 -44.12 21.87
C GLY A 471 -42.63 -43.22 21.74
N ASN A 472 -41.43 -43.81 21.78
CA ASN A 472 -40.21 -43.18 21.29
C ASN A 472 -40.35 -42.97 19.76
N TYR A 473 -40.09 -41.74 19.29
CA TYR A 473 -40.43 -41.25 17.95
C TYR A 473 -39.28 -41.40 16.93
N VAL A 474 -38.49 -42.48 17.02
CA VAL A 474 -37.22 -42.62 16.29
C VAL A 474 -37.38 -43.35 14.96
N ASP A 475 -36.94 -42.74 13.84
CA ASP A 475 -36.88 -43.32 12.48
C ASP A 475 -36.08 -44.65 12.44
N ASN A 476 -36.41 -45.55 11.51
CA ASN A 476 -36.01 -46.97 11.53
C ASN A 476 -34.72 -47.30 10.74
N TYR A 477 -33.92 -46.30 10.35
CA TYR A 477 -32.66 -46.54 9.63
C TYR A 477 -31.51 -46.90 10.59
N GLU A 478 -30.62 -47.81 10.17
CA GLU A 478 -29.41 -48.14 10.94
C GLU A 478 -28.27 -47.18 10.64
N ASN A 479 -28.02 -46.89 9.36
CA ASN A 479 -26.90 -46.03 8.92
C ASN A 479 -27.37 -44.99 7.91
N SER A 480 -26.69 -43.85 7.87
CA SER A 480 -26.84 -42.90 6.78
C SER A 480 -25.55 -42.20 6.41
N ILE A 481 -25.47 -41.82 5.14
CA ILE A 481 -24.45 -40.90 4.61
C ILE A 481 -25.17 -39.67 4.08
N TRP A 482 -24.55 -38.51 4.25
CA TRP A 482 -25.11 -37.25 3.78
C TRP A 482 -24.02 -36.31 3.28
N GLY A 483 -24.41 -35.39 2.40
CA GLY A 483 -23.55 -34.35 1.86
C GLY A 483 -24.31 -33.03 1.70
N ASN A 484 -23.64 -31.90 1.93
CA ASN A 484 -24.19 -30.57 1.73
C ASN A 484 -23.18 -29.67 1.02
N VAL A 485 -23.65 -28.81 0.12
CA VAL A 485 -22.93 -27.62 -0.33
C VAL A 485 -23.32 -26.44 0.54
N ILE A 486 -22.35 -25.61 0.90
CA ILE A 486 -22.49 -24.49 1.81
C ILE A 486 -22.09 -23.21 1.07
N GLY A 487 -22.89 -22.17 1.23
CA GLY A 487 -22.54 -20.81 0.84
C GLY A 487 -22.90 -19.84 1.97
N GLY A 488 -22.07 -18.83 2.20
CA GLY A 488 -22.33 -17.89 3.27
C GLY A 488 -21.58 -16.58 3.10
N THR A 489 -21.90 -15.64 4.00
CA THR A 489 -21.21 -14.36 4.08
C THR A 489 -21.03 -13.96 5.53
N ASN A 490 -19.88 -13.36 5.82
CA ASN A 490 -19.62 -12.61 7.04
C ASN A 490 -19.72 -11.14 6.71
N ILE A 491 -20.50 -10.38 7.48
CA ILE A 491 -20.66 -8.93 7.30
C ILE A 491 -20.16 -8.27 8.58
N ILE A 492 -19.03 -7.57 8.48
CA ILE A 492 -18.44 -6.80 9.57
C ILE A 492 -18.39 -5.34 9.13
N ASP A 493 -19.21 -4.49 9.77
CA ASP A 493 -19.28 -3.04 9.49
C ASP A 493 -19.51 -2.63 8.02
N GLY A 494 -20.16 -3.49 7.24
CA GLY A 494 -20.48 -3.25 5.83
C GLY A 494 -19.55 -3.97 4.85
N ASP A 495 -18.38 -4.44 5.29
CA ASP A 495 -17.51 -5.30 4.49
C ASP A 495 -18.03 -6.74 4.50
N SER A 496 -18.38 -7.24 3.33
CA SER A 496 -18.87 -8.61 3.13
C SER A 496 -17.75 -9.53 2.67
N SER A 497 -17.66 -10.68 3.33
CA SER A 497 -16.65 -11.70 3.12
C SER A 497 -17.35 -13.01 2.76
N ALA A 498 -17.17 -13.49 1.53
CA ALA A 498 -17.85 -14.67 1.04
C ALA A 498 -17.14 -15.96 1.46
N LEU A 499 -17.91 -17.03 1.64
CA LEU A 499 -17.40 -18.37 1.85
C LEU A 499 -18.25 -19.40 1.13
N TYR A 500 -17.61 -20.46 0.68
CA TYR A 500 -18.25 -21.57 -0.01
C TYR A 500 -17.50 -22.86 0.27
N GLY A 501 -18.22 -23.97 0.25
CA GLY A 501 -17.62 -25.26 0.56
C GLY A 501 -18.62 -26.40 0.57
N ALA A 502 -18.21 -27.50 1.17
CA ALA A 502 -19.02 -28.70 1.28
C ALA A 502 -18.74 -29.45 2.59
N THR A 503 -19.76 -30.13 3.09
CA THR A 503 -19.66 -31.07 4.20
C THR A 503 -20.12 -32.44 3.73
N ILE A 504 -19.39 -33.49 4.13
CA ILE A 504 -19.82 -34.88 4.04
C ILE A 504 -19.86 -35.47 5.44
N GLY A 505 -20.84 -36.32 5.72
CA GLY A 505 -20.93 -36.98 7.01
C GLY A 505 -21.63 -38.33 6.94
N MET A 506 -21.50 -39.05 8.04
CA MET A 506 -22.19 -40.30 8.28
C MET A 506 -22.71 -40.33 9.70
N ASP A 507 -23.86 -40.94 9.90
CA ASP A 507 -24.41 -41.21 11.22
C ASP A 507 -24.98 -42.61 11.32
N ARG A 508 -24.94 -43.13 12.53
CA ARG A 508 -25.42 -44.46 12.88
C ARG A 508 -26.29 -44.37 14.12
N LYS A 509 -27.41 -45.11 14.07
CA LYS A 509 -28.24 -45.41 15.24
C LYS A 509 -27.55 -46.50 16.06
N ILE A 510 -27.22 -46.19 17.32
CA ILE A 510 -26.54 -47.13 18.22
C ILE A 510 -27.57 -47.95 19.00
N ASN A 511 -28.67 -47.32 19.39
CA ASN A 511 -29.84 -47.94 20.01
C ASN A 511 -31.07 -47.03 19.76
N ASP A 512 -32.21 -47.34 20.38
CA ASP A 512 -33.44 -46.53 20.24
C ASP A 512 -33.35 -45.14 20.87
N ASP A 513 -32.32 -44.84 21.65
CA ASP A 513 -32.19 -43.61 22.41
C ASP A 513 -30.96 -42.77 22.01
N ALA A 514 -30.12 -43.22 21.07
CA ALA A 514 -28.86 -42.54 20.77
C ALA A 514 -28.38 -42.74 19.33
N ILE A 515 -27.90 -41.63 18.75
CA ILE A 515 -27.21 -41.60 17.47
C ILE A 515 -25.86 -40.95 17.62
N ILE A 516 -24.90 -41.47 16.86
CA ILE A 516 -23.56 -40.93 16.78
C ILE A 516 -23.26 -40.71 15.30
N GLY A 517 -22.77 -39.52 14.99
CA GLY A 517 -22.32 -39.17 13.65
C GLY A 517 -20.98 -38.48 13.67
N ALA A 518 -20.32 -38.52 12.51
CA ALA A 518 -19.09 -37.82 12.23
C ALA A 518 -19.20 -37.12 10.87
N TYR A 519 -18.52 -36.00 10.73
CA TYR A 519 -18.51 -35.22 9.51
C TYR A 519 -17.14 -34.60 9.25
N PHE A 520 -16.93 -34.29 7.97
CA PHE A 520 -15.81 -33.52 7.48
C PHE A 520 -16.33 -32.37 6.62
N THR A 521 -15.86 -31.16 6.90
CA THR A 521 -16.22 -29.93 6.20
C THR A 521 -14.97 -29.31 5.61
N TYR A 522 -15.05 -28.94 4.33
CA TYR A 522 -14.09 -28.07 3.66
C TYR A 522 -14.78 -26.76 3.28
N VAL A 523 -14.20 -25.62 3.64
CA VAL A 523 -14.69 -24.29 3.26
C VAL A 523 -13.53 -23.39 2.86
N ASN A 524 -13.63 -22.80 1.67
CA ASN A 524 -12.80 -21.68 1.26
C ASN A 524 -13.45 -20.38 1.71
N ALA A 525 -12.66 -19.46 2.25
CA ALA A 525 -13.14 -18.18 2.75
C ALA A 525 -12.14 -17.05 2.50
N GLU A 526 -12.66 -15.85 2.28
CA GLU A 526 -11.88 -14.62 2.19
C GLU A 526 -12.45 -13.60 3.17
N ILE A 527 -11.63 -13.08 4.09
CA ILE A 527 -11.95 -11.95 4.96
C ILE A 527 -11.23 -10.72 4.44
N LYS A 528 -11.96 -9.61 4.33
CA LYS A 528 -11.40 -8.29 4.07
C LYS A 528 -11.83 -7.31 5.18
N ASP A 529 -10.86 -6.62 5.75
CA ASP A 529 -11.02 -5.44 6.61
C ASP A 529 -10.09 -4.33 6.05
N ASN A 530 -10.22 -3.10 6.53
CA ASN A 530 -9.63 -1.90 5.92
C ASN A 530 -8.16 -2.06 5.45
N LEU A 531 -7.30 -2.65 6.28
CA LEU A 531 -5.86 -2.86 6.01
C LEU A 531 -5.46 -4.33 5.92
N LEU A 532 -6.41 -5.27 6.00
CA LEU A 532 -6.13 -6.69 6.17
C LEU A 532 -6.96 -7.52 5.20
N THR A 533 -6.30 -8.38 4.45
CA THR A 533 -6.95 -9.44 3.68
C THR A 533 -6.45 -10.79 4.17
N GLN A 534 -7.35 -11.72 4.46
CA GLN A 534 -7.01 -13.10 4.78
C GLN A 534 -7.79 -14.05 3.89
N LYS A 535 -7.09 -14.94 3.20
CA LYS A 535 -7.69 -16.07 2.48
C LYS A 535 -7.40 -17.33 3.26
N SER A 536 -8.39 -18.19 3.42
CA SER A 536 -8.19 -19.45 4.13
C SER A 536 -8.93 -20.64 3.54
N ASP A 537 -8.24 -21.78 3.59
CA ASP A 537 -8.84 -23.10 3.39
C ASP A 537 -9.04 -23.75 4.76
N ASN A 538 -10.29 -24.08 5.06
CA ASN A 538 -10.73 -24.51 6.37
C ASN A 538 -11.14 -25.98 6.32
N PHE A 539 -10.42 -26.82 7.06
CA PHE A 539 -10.66 -28.25 7.16
C PHE A 539 -11.15 -28.57 8.57
N GLN A 540 -12.43 -28.88 8.72
CA GLN A 540 -13.05 -29.18 10.01
C GLN A 540 -13.50 -30.65 10.05
N PHE A 541 -13.08 -31.36 11.09
CA PHE A 541 -13.59 -32.69 11.44
C PHE A 541 -14.40 -32.58 12.71
N GLY A 542 -15.60 -33.16 12.73
CA GLY A 542 -16.44 -33.13 13.91
C GLY A 542 -17.21 -34.42 14.14
N ALA A 543 -17.64 -34.58 15.39
CA ALA A 543 -18.51 -35.64 15.83
C ALA A 543 -19.72 -35.02 16.55
N TYR A 544 -20.87 -35.66 16.42
CA TYR A 544 -22.10 -35.25 17.09
C TYR A 544 -22.86 -36.45 17.61
N SER A 545 -23.69 -36.20 18.61
CA SER A 545 -24.62 -37.17 19.13
C SER A 545 -25.92 -36.50 19.54
N ASN A 546 -27.01 -37.21 19.28
CA ASN A 546 -28.34 -36.90 19.80
C ASN A 546 -28.75 -38.05 20.72
N ILE A 547 -29.11 -37.73 21.95
CA ILE A 547 -29.35 -38.69 23.03
C ILE A 547 -30.67 -38.37 23.71
N TYR A 548 -31.52 -39.37 23.90
CA TYR A 548 -32.71 -39.28 24.74
C TYR A 548 -32.40 -39.80 26.14
N ILE A 549 -32.42 -38.91 27.14
CA ILE A 549 -32.27 -39.31 28.55
C ILE A 549 -33.60 -39.83 29.11
N SER A 550 -34.70 -39.32 28.57
CA SER A 550 -36.06 -39.82 28.77
C SER A 550 -36.87 -39.54 27.50
N PRO A 551 -38.07 -40.13 27.33
CA PRO A 551 -38.86 -39.97 26.10
C PRO A 551 -39.17 -38.51 25.70
N LYS A 552 -39.06 -37.56 26.64
CA LYS A 552 -39.28 -36.13 26.39
C LYS A 552 -38.05 -35.26 26.63
N VAL A 553 -36.89 -35.82 26.97
CA VAL A 553 -35.67 -35.05 27.22
C VAL A 553 -34.60 -35.43 26.21
N GLU A 554 -34.28 -34.48 25.36
CA GLU A 554 -33.32 -34.62 24.26
C GLU A 554 -32.05 -33.83 24.58
N VAL A 555 -30.89 -34.47 24.41
CA VAL A 555 -29.57 -33.88 24.58
C VAL A 555 -28.80 -33.96 23.27
N ASN A 556 -28.29 -32.81 22.82
CA ASN A 556 -27.42 -32.72 21.66
C ASN A 556 -26.00 -32.40 22.14
N VAL A 557 -25.02 -33.14 21.64
CA VAL A 557 -23.60 -32.91 21.87
C VAL A 557 -22.90 -32.83 20.54
N LYS A 558 -21.99 -31.86 20.38
CA LYS A 558 -21.16 -31.68 19.19
C LYS A 558 -19.75 -31.31 19.62
N ALA A 559 -18.75 -31.96 19.03
CA ALA A 559 -17.35 -31.58 19.18
C ALA A 559 -16.68 -31.49 17.81
N TYR A 560 -15.75 -30.56 17.63
CA TYR A 560 -14.99 -30.46 16.39
C TYR A 560 -13.56 -29.98 16.61
N ALA A 561 -12.71 -30.32 15.66
CA ALA A 561 -11.37 -29.78 15.48
C ALA A 561 -11.22 -29.28 14.05
N GLN A 562 -10.58 -28.12 13.88
CA GLN A 562 -10.39 -27.49 12.58
C GLN A 562 -8.96 -27.00 12.42
N ILE A 563 -8.44 -27.14 11.21
CA ILE A 563 -7.20 -26.50 10.76
C ILE A 563 -7.56 -25.53 9.63
N SER A 564 -7.05 -24.30 9.72
CA SER A 564 -7.25 -23.29 8.68
C SER A 564 -5.90 -22.81 8.17
N THR A 565 -5.53 -23.22 6.97
CA THR A 565 -4.35 -22.69 6.26
C THR A 565 -4.70 -21.28 5.80
N THR A 566 -3.94 -20.28 6.22
CA THR A 566 -4.27 -18.86 6.05
C THR A 566 -3.13 -18.14 5.36
N ASP A 567 -3.45 -17.46 4.26
CA ASP A 567 -2.59 -16.47 3.62
C ASP A 567 -3.10 -15.09 4.04
N GLN A 568 -2.19 -14.26 4.54
CA GLN A 568 -2.51 -12.95 5.10
C GLN A 568 -1.73 -11.85 4.41
N ASP A 569 -2.43 -10.81 3.99
CA ASP A 569 -1.86 -9.58 3.45
C ASP A 569 -2.26 -8.37 4.31
N ILE A 570 -1.29 -7.57 4.72
CA ILE A 570 -1.47 -6.32 5.47
C ILE A 570 -0.99 -5.16 4.62
N THR A 571 -1.89 -4.24 4.30
CA THR A 571 -1.55 -2.99 3.62
C THR A 571 -0.95 -2.00 4.60
N ASN A 572 0.26 -1.53 4.33
CA ASN A 572 0.91 -0.44 5.05
C ASN A 572 0.92 0.81 4.15
N ARG A 573 -0.01 1.74 4.42
CA ARG A 573 -0.20 2.94 3.61
C ARG A 573 0.97 3.90 3.78
N GLY A 574 1.53 3.99 4.99
CA GLY A 574 2.68 4.85 5.26
C GLY A 574 3.97 4.47 4.53
N PHE A 575 4.11 3.21 4.11
CA PHE A 575 5.19 2.77 3.21
C PHE A 575 4.73 2.49 1.78
N ASN A 576 3.43 2.61 1.48
CA ASN A 576 2.83 2.18 0.22
C ASN A 576 3.23 0.74 -0.18
N THR A 577 3.19 -0.19 0.77
CA THR A 577 3.57 -1.59 0.55
C THR A 577 2.58 -2.56 1.20
N THR A 578 2.73 -3.84 0.90
CA THR A 578 1.96 -4.93 1.51
C THR A 578 2.92 -5.91 2.18
N ASN A 579 2.60 -6.30 3.40
CA ASN A 579 3.29 -7.36 4.13
C ASN A 579 2.47 -8.65 4.09
N SER A 580 3.10 -9.75 3.71
CA SER A 580 2.44 -11.04 3.54
C SER A 580 2.90 -12.08 4.57
N ALA A 581 2.02 -12.94 5.05
CA ALA A 581 2.37 -14.03 5.96
C ALA A 581 1.48 -15.27 5.75
N ASP A 582 2.07 -16.45 5.90
CA ASP A 582 1.36 -17.73 5.78
C ASP A 582 1.44 -18.49 7.10
N PHE A 583 0.29 -18.99 7.59
CA PHE A 583 0.24 -19.74 8.84
C PHE A 583 -1.01 -20.64 8.96
N ASN A 584 -0.92 -21.63 9.84
CA ASN A 584 -1.99 -22.61 10.07
C ASN A 584 -2.65 -22.39 11.43
N ARG A 585 -3.88 -21.89 11.43
CA ARG A 585 -4.69 -21.73 12.65
C ARG A 585 -5.35 -23.04 13.04
N LYS A 586 -5.61 -23.20 14.33
CA LYS A 586 -6.31 -24.35 14.89
C LYS A 586 -7.52 -23.89 15.70
N PHE A 587 -8.64 -24.57 15.52
CA PHE A 587 -9.84 -24.34 16.32
C PHE A 587 -10.33 -25.64 16.93
N LEU A 588 -10.87 -25.55 18.15
CA LEU A 588 -11.59 -26.61 18.82
C LEU A 588 -12.92 -26.05 19.30
N GLY A 589 -13.99 -26.82 19.17
CA GLY A 589 -15.28 -26.45 19.72
C GLY A 589 -16.00 -27.62 20.35
N LEU A 590 -16.72 -27.34 21.41
CA LEU A 590 -17.58 -28.28 22.13
C LEU A 590 -18.90 -27.57 22.44
N SER A 591 -20.01 -28.19 22.06
CA SER A 591 -21.36 -27.69 22.28
C SER A 591 -22.21 -28.77 22.90
N ALA A 592 -23.00 -28.42 23.91
CA ALA A 592 -24.00 -29.30 24.48
C ALA A 592 -25.28 -28.51 24.78
N ASN A 593 -26.43 -29.00 24.34
CA ASN A 593 -27.73 -28.47 24.74
C ASN A 593 -28.69 -29.57 25.16
N MET A 594 -29.59 -29.22 26.08
CA MET A 594 -30.61 -30.10 26.62
C MET A 594 -31.96 -29.41 26.58
N GLY A 595 -32.99 -30.10 26.12
CA GLY A 595 -34.33 -29.56 26.01
C GLY A 595 -35.42 -30.56 26.32
N TYR A 596 -36.59 -30.04 26.71
CA TYR A 596 -37.80 -30.83 26.95
C TYR A 596 -38.73 -30.71 25.74
N VAL A 597 -39.15 -31.84 25.17
CA VAL A 597 -39.99 -31.89 23.96
C VAL A 597 -41.46 -31.88 24.34
N PHE A 598 -42.18 -30.87 23.86
CA PHE A 598 -43.63 -30.79 23.91
C PHE A 598 -44.22 -31.21 22.56
N ASP A 599 -45.10 -32.19 22.59
CA ASP A 599 -45.90 -32.69 21.47
C ASP A 599 -47.27 -32.01 21.46
N PHE A 600 -47.58 -31.30 20.36
CA PHE A 600 -48.84 -30.59 20.17
C PHE A 600 -49.54 -31.07 18.89
N SER A 601 -50.86 -30.85 18.79
CA SER A 601 -51.73 -31.36 17.70
C SER A 601 -51.61 -32.89 17.53
N ASP A 602 -52.14 -33.48 16.45
CA ASP A 602 -52.14 -34.94 16.18
C ASP A 602 -50.73 -35.55 15.96
N ASN A 603 -49.77 -35.27 16.83
CA ASN A 603 -48.35 -35.63 16.75
C ASN A 603 -47.65 -35.09 15.49
N THR A 604 -47.91 -33.84 15.12
CA THR A 604 -47.29 -33.24 13.92
C THR A 604 -46.46 -32.00 14.20
N LEU A 605 -46.66 -31.34 15.36
CA LEU A 605 -45.95 -30.14 15.76
C LEU A 605 -45.25 -30.39 17.09
N PHE A 606 -43.96 -30.11 17.15
CA PHE A 606 -43.13 -30.32 18.33
C PHE A 606 -42.41 -29.03 18.67
N VAL A 607 -42.33 -28.72 19.97
CA VAL A 607 -41.61 -27.56 20.48
C VAL A 607 -40.66 -28.03 21.58
N LYS A 608 -39.38 -27.74 21.42
CA LYS A 608 -38.31 -28.08 22.37
C LYS A 608 -37.62 -26.80 22.83
N PRO A 609 -38.07 -26.14 23.92
CA PRO A 609 -37.22 -25.19 24.62
C PRO A 609 -35.97 -25.90 25.14
N PHE A 610 -34.81 -25.25 25.02
CA PHE A 610 -33.54 -25.82 25.45
C PHE A 610 -32.63 -24.76 26.07
N ALA A 611 -31.69 -25.26 26.89
CA ALA A 611 -30.55 -24.53 27.38
C ALA A 611 -29.26 -25.28 27.03
N GLY A 612 -28.19 -24.56 26.76
CA GLY A 612 -26.92 -25.15 26.37
C GLY A 612 -25.72 -24.33 26.77
N ALA A 613 -24.54 -24.94 26.58
CA ALA A 613 -23.25 -24.32 26.78
C ALA A 613 -22.34 -24.67 25.60
N ASN A 614 -21.53 -23.69 25.17
CA ASN A 614 -20.55 -23.87 24.12
C ASN A 614 -19.18 -23.39 24.60
N TYR A 615 -18.16 -24.22 24.39
CA TYR A 615 -16.77 -23.85 24.58
C TYR A 615 -16.08 -23.79 23.22
N TYR A 616 -15.32 -22.72 23.01
CA TYR A 616 -14.53 -22.53 21.80
C TYR A 616 -13.09 -22.16 22.16
N TYR A 617 -12.15 -22.77 21.46
CA TYR A 617 -10.73 -22.47 21.55
C TYR A 617 -10.18 -22.18 20.16
N ALA A 618 -9.41 -21.10 20.05
CA ALA A 618 -8.67 -20.75 18.85
C ALA A 618 -7.19 -20.60 19.17
N TYR A 619 -6.33 -21.05 18.27
CA TYR A 619 -4.89 -20.90 18.37
C TYR A 619 -4.31 -20.47 17.03
N THR A 620 -3.63 -19.33 17.05
CA THR A 620 -2.81 -18.81 15.95
C THR A 620 -1.35 -18.99 16.36
N PRO A 621 -0.54 -19.76 15.61
CA PRO A 621 0.87 -19.92 15.91
C PRO A 621 1.62 -18.60 15.69
N SER A 622 2.85 -18.51 16.20
CA SER A 622 3.72 -17.41 15.80
C SER A 622 4.01 -17.48 14.31
N TYR A 623 4.12 -16.32 13.68
CA TYR A 623 4.39 -16.21 12.25
C TYR A 623 5.27 -14.99 11.96
N LYS A 624 5.88 -15.00 10.79
CA LYS A 624 6.70 -13.90 10.31
C LYS A 624 6.07 -13.29 9.07
N GLU A 625 5.91 -11.99 9.09
CA GLU A 625 5.55 -11.22 7.91
C GLU A 625 6.77 -10.97 7.03
N ASN A 626 6.57 -11.08 5.72
CA ASN A 626 7.53 -10.71 4.70
C ASN A 626 7.12 -9.37 4.08
N GLY A 627 8.09 -8.51 3.80
CA GLY A 627 7.85 -7.16 3.28
C GLY A 627 8.61 -6.09 4.07
N ILE A 628 8.39 -4.83 3.71
CA ILE A 628 9.02 -3.71 4.40
C ILE A 628 8.48 -3.64 5.83
N ALA A 629 9.37 -3.51 6.81
CA ALA A 629 8.99 -3.53 8.22
C ALA A 629 8.24 -4.82 8.62
N GLY A 630 8.55 -5.96 7.99
CA GLY A 630 7.96 -7.26 8.31
C GLY A 630 8.17 -7.63 9.79
N LYS A 631 7.07 -7.95 10.47
CA LYS A 631 7.04 -8.23 11.91
C LYS A 631 7.13 -9.73 12.19
N ASN A 632 7.76 -10.11 13.30
CA ASN A 632 7.54 -11.42 13.92
C ASN A 632 6.38 -11.27 14.91
N VAL A 633 5.28 -11.94 14.65
CA VAL A 633 4.08 -11.92 15.49
C VAL A 633 4.10 -13.16 16.38
N ASP A 634 3.89 -12.96 17.68
CA ASP A 634 3.87 -14.05 18.66
C ASP A 634 2.59 -14.89 18.51
N SER A 635 2.62 -16.11 19.03
CA SER A 635 1.43 -16.96 19.03
C SER A 635 0.36 -16.35 19.93
N ALA A 636 -0.90 -16.44 19.49
CA ALA A 636 -2.04 -15.97 20.25
C ALA A 636 -3.09 -17.07 20.38
N SER A 637 -3.72 -17.15 21.54
CA SER A 637 -4.83 -18.04 21.82
C SER A 637 -6.07 -17.26 22.25
N ASN A 638 -7.25 -17.85 22.01
CA ASN A 638 -8.51 -17.33 22.52
C ASN A 638 -9.32 -18.47 23.14
N ASN A 639 -9.87 -18.21 24.32
CA ASN A 639 -10.71 -19.13 25.07
C ASN A 639 -12.06 -18.48 25.33
N SER A 640 -13.12 -19.11 24.83
CA SER A 640 -14.48 -18.60 24.93
C SER A 640 -15.42 -19.64 25.53
N LEU A 641 -16.29 -19.20 26.44
CA LEU A 641 -17.43 -19.97 26.95
C LEU A 641 -18.69 -19.15 26.76
N SER A 642 -19.69 -19.74 26.12
CA SER A 642 -21.02 -19.14 25.96
C SER A 642 -22.10 -20.04 26.53
N LEU A 643 -23.20 -19.40 26.93
CA LEU A 643 -24.45 -20.05 27.32
C LEU A 643 -25.50 -19.71 26.28
N GLU A 644 -26.33 -20.68 25.91
CA GLU A 644 -27.42 -20.48 24.96
C GLU A 644 -28.78 -20.86 25.55
N LEU A 645 -29.80 -20.10 25.14
CA LEU A 645 -31.20 -20.37 25.41
C LEU A 645 -31.95 -20.25 24.09
N GLY A 646 -32.77 -21.24 23.77
CA GLY A 646 -33.48 -21.26 22.52
C GLY A 646 -34.71 -22.14 22.54
N THR A 647 -35.39 -22.19 21.40
CA THR A 647 -36.52 -23.07 21.19
C THR A 647 -36.44 -23.64 19.79
N GLU A 648 -36.48 -24.95 19.68
CA GLU A 648 -36.56 -25.64 18.40
C GLU A 648 -38.01 -26.05 18.14
N ILE A 649 -38.56 -25.61 17.02
CA ILE A 649 -39.93 -25.92 16.60
C ILE A 649 -39.84 -26.79 15.36
N ARG A 650 -40.48 -27.96 15.38
CA ARG A 650 -40.48 -28.92 14.28
C ARG A 650 -41.92 -29.17 13.83
N LYS A 651 -42.16 -29.08 12.52
CA LYS A 651 -43.44 -29.45 11.90
C LYS A 651 -43.19 -30.58 10.92
N TYR A 652 -43.86 -31.71 11.12
CA TYR A 652 -43.80 -32.87 10.24
C TYR A 652 -45.01 -32.90 9.32
N MET A 653 -44.77 -33.10 8.03
CA MET A 653 -45.82 -33.26 7.02
C MET A 653 -45.99 -34.72 6.58
N SER A 654 -44.92 -35.52 6.61
CA SER A 654 -44.92 -36.96 6.26
C SER A 654 -43.79 -37.70 6.99
N GLU A 655 -43.58 -39.00 6.70
CA GLU A 655 -42.46 -39.84 7.21
C GLU A 655 -41.08 -39.21 7.02
N GLU A 656 -40.92 -38.38 5.99
CA GLU A 656 -39.59 -37.94 5.59
C GLU A 656 -39.56 -36.43 5.20
N SER A 657 -40.72 -35.78 5.05
CA SER A 657 -40.84 -34.32 4.84
C SER A 657 -41.16 -33.55 6.12
N TYR A 658 -40.30 -32.58 6.46
CA TYR A 658 -40.42 -31.76 7.67
C TYR A 658 -39.79 -30.38 7.51
N LEU A 659 -40.19 -29.47 8.40
CA LEU A 659 -39.61 -28.15 8.58
C LEU A 659 -39.22 -27.97 10.05
N PHE A 660 -38.08 -27.35 10.31
CA PHE A 660 -37.70 -26.91 11.64
C PHE A 660 -37.20 -25.46 11.65
N ILE A 661 -37.42 -24.80 12.77
CA ILE A 661 -36.95 -23.43 13.05
C ILE A 661 -36.44 -23.35 14.48
N THR A 662 -35.29 -22.73 14.65
CA THR A 662 -34.59 -22.64 15.94
C THR A 662 -34.12 -21.21 16.20
N PRO A 663 -34.96 -20.33 16.76
CA PRO A 663 -34.51 -19.09 17.38
C PRO A 663 -33.74 -19.39 18.67
N LYS A 664 -32.59 -18.73 18.87
CA LYS A 664 -31.81 -18.79 20.10
C LYS A 664 -31.04 -17.52 20.38
N ILE A 665 -30.70 -17.30 21.64
CA ILE A 665 -29.78 -16.25 22.11
C ILE A 665 -28.56 -16.93 22.71
N GLU A 666 -27.37 -16.49 22.32
CA GLU A 666 -26.08 -16.96 22.81
C GLU A 666 -25.35 -15.80 23.51
N GLN A 667 -24.97 -16.00 24.77
CA GLN A 667 -24.25 -15.02 25.58
C GLN A 667 -22.87 -15.58 25.94
N TYR A 668 -21.80 -14.89 25.54
CA TYR A 668 -20.45 -15.20 26.01
C TYR A 668 -20.32 -14.78 27.47
N VAL A 669 -19.95 -15.72 28.34
CA VAL A 669 -19.70 -15.50 29.76
C VAL A 669 -18.20 -15.42 30.07
N MET A 670 -17.38 -15.99 29.18
CA MET A 670 -15.92 -15.88 29.12
C MET A 670 -15.51 -15.65 27.66
N ASN A 671 -14.59 -14.72 27.43
CA ASN A 671 -13.95 -14.47 26.14
C ASN A 671 -12.59 -13.84 26.44
N ASN A 672 -11.55 -14.67 26.51
CA ASN A 672 -10.21 -14.23 26.88
C ASN A 672 -9.29 -14.50 25.70
N GLY A 673 -8.86 -13.45 25.00
CA GLY A 673 -7.85 -13.50 23.95
C GLY A 673 -6.51 -12.98 24.44
N ASP A 674 -5.42 -13.57 23.94
CA ASP A 674 -4.10 -12.99 24.13
C ASP A 674 -3.99 -11.66 23.37
N ASP A 675 -3.27 -10.70 23.94
CA ASP A 675 -2.94 -9.45 23.27
C ASP A 675 -2.15 -9.70 21.98
N PHE A 676 -2.28 -8.81 21.00
CA PHE A 676 -1.39 -8.81 19.85
C PHE A 676 0.00 -8.34 20.30
N VAL A 677 0.97 -9.23 20.19
CA VAL A 677 2.38 -8.97 20.50
C VAL A 677 3.21 -9.25 19.26
N ALA A 678 4.07 -8.29 18.91
CA ALA A 678 4.94 -8.40 17.77
C ALA A 678 6.30 -7.75 18.05
N SER A 679 7.31 -8.19 17.30
CA SER A 679 8.62 -7.57 17.27
C SER A 679 9.03 -7.25 15.84
N LEU A 680 9.76 -6.16 15.67
CA LEU A 680 10.40 -5.77 14.42
C LEU A 680 11.90 -5.95 14.57
N ASN A 681 12.48 -6.91 13.84
CA ASN A 681 13.90 -7.26 13.90
C ASN A 681 14.46 -7.43 15.33
N GLY A 682 13.64 -8.02 16.23
CA GLY A 682 14.00 -8.28 17.62
C GLY A 682 13.67 -7.15 18.60
N VAL A 683 13.24 -5.98 18.12
CA VAL A 683 12.70 -4.91 18.98
C VAL A 683 11.22 -5.18 19.24
N ALA A 684 10.85 -5.38 20.50
CA ALA A 684 9.45 -5.52 20.88
C ALA A 684 8.68 -4.22 20.61
N LEU A 685 7.57 -4.34 19.90
CA LEU A 685 6.62 -3.24 19.72
C LEU A 685 5.65 -3.22 20.91
N PRO A 686 5.07 -2.07 21.28
CA PRO A 686 4.02 -2.02 22.28
C PRO A 686 2.85 -2.95 21.91
N SER A 687 2.35 -3.72 22.87
CA SER A 687 1.25 -4.65 22.62
C SER A 687 -0.06 -3.93 22.31
N VAL A 688 -0.89 -4.53 21.48
CA VAL A 688 -2.23 -4.05 21.19
C VAL A 688 -3.22 -5.00 21.86
N LYS A 689 -4.00 -4.45 22.79
CA LYS A 689 -4.89 -5.26 23.63
C LYS A 689 -5.96 -5.98 22.83
N SER A 690 -6.22 -7.23 23.20
CA SER A 690 -7.37 -7.98 22.70
C SER A 690 -8.70 -7.35 23.16
N ASP A 691 -9.72 -7.39 22.30
CA ASP A 691 -11.09 -7.02 22.71
C ASP A 691 -11.80 -8.21 23.36
N ASP A 692 -11.58 -8.36 24.67
CA ASP A 692 -12.17 -9.41 25.51
C ASP A 692 -13.64 -9.15 25.90
N LYS A 693 -14.34 -8.29 25.15
CA LYS A 693 -15.77 -8.04 25.41
C LYS A 693 -16.58 -9.32 25.32
N LYS A 694 -17.52 -9.42 26.25
CA LYS A 694 -18.54 -10.46 26.29
C LYS A 694 -19.63 -10.12 25.27
N LYS A 695 -19.69 -10.90 24.20
CA LYS A 695 -20.63 -10.70 23.09
C LYS A 695 -21.96 -11.42 23.36
N THR A 696 -23.04 -10.85 22.84
CA THR A 696 -24.38 -11.46 22.84
C THR A 696 -24.86 -11.55 21.41
N TYR A 697 -25.28 -12.73 20.97
CA TYR A 697 -25.79 -12.95 19.62
C TYR A 697 -27.22 -13.45 19.65
N GLY A 698 -28.04 -12.94 18.73
CA GLY A 698 -29.30 -13.52 18.34
C GLY A 698 -29.06 -14.43 17.14
N GLN A 699 -29.68 -15.60 17.15
CA GLN A 699 -29.51 -16.62 16.12
C GLN A 699 -30.85 -17.18 15.69
N ILE A 700 -30.96 -17.48 14.41
CA ILE A 700 -32.09 -18.18 13.83
C ILE A 700 -31.57 -19.20 12.82
N ILE A 701 -32.03 -20.44 12.96
CA ILE A 701 -31.76 -21.51 12.01
C ILE A 701 -33.11 -21.97 11.47
N ILE A 702 -33.20 -22.16 10.16
CA ILE A 702 -34.37 -22.69 9.47
C ILE A 702 -33.88 -23.79 8.55
N GLY A 703 -34.54 -24.94 8.57
CA GLY A 703 -34.23 -26.01 7.62
C GLY A 703 -35.41 -26.91 7.38
N GLY A 704 -35.33 -27.66 6.29
CA GLY A 704 -36.36 -28.61 5.93
C GLY A 704 -35.83 -29.70 5.00
N ASN A 705 -36.66 -30.72 4.84
CA ASN A 705 -36.35 -31.89 4.03
C ASN A 705 -37.52 -32.22 3.11
N ILE A 706 -37.20 -32.66 1.89
CA ILE A 706 -38.12 -33.07 0.85
C ILE A 706 -37.62 -34.40 0.26
N ASP A 707 -38.54 -35.33 0.07
CA ASP A 707 -38.22 -36.69 -0.34
C ASP A 707 -38.12 -36.83 -1.86
N ILE A 708 -37.20 -37.70 -2.28
CA ILE A 708 -37.18 -38.22 -3.65
C ILE A 708 -37.54 -39.72 -3.66
N SER A 709 -37.07 -40.49 -2.68
CA SER A 709 -37.37 -41.93 -2.51
C SER A 709 -37.14 -42.37 -1.06
N GLU A 710 -37.57 -43.58 -0.68
CA GLU A 710 -37.41 -44.15 0.68
C GLU A 710 -35.95 -44.16 1.20
N GLN A 711 -34.97 -44.16 0.29
CA GLN A 711 -33.55 -44.19 0.65
C GLN A 711 -32.87 -42.84 0.43
N PHE A 712 -33.48 -41.92 -0.31
CA PHE A 712 -32.83 -40.67 -0.75
C PHE A 712 -33.71 -39.44 -0.53
N SER A 713 -33.16 -38.45 0.18
CA SER A 713 -33.84 -37.20 0.48
C SER A 713 -32.96 -35.98 0.27
N LEU A 714 -33.58 -34.83 -0.01
CA LEU A 714 -32.94 -33.54 -0.19
C LEU A 714 -33.23 -32.64 1.00
N ASN A 715 -32.22 -31.94 1.50
CA ASN A 715 -32.38 -30.95 2.56
C ASN A 715 -31.92 -29.57 2.13
N ALA A 716 -32.61 -28.56 2.63
CA ALA A 716 -32.27 -27.16 2.45
C ALA A 716 -32.33 -26.45 3.79
N GLY A 717 -31.48 -25.45 4.00
CA GLY A 717 -31.58 -24.63 5.20
C GLY A 717 -30.74 -23.37 5.14
N ILE A 718 -31.09 -22.43 6.01
CA ILE A 718 -30.47 -21.12 6.16
C ILE A 718 -30.28 -20.86 7.66
N GLY A 719 -29.15 -20.28 8.02
CA GLY A 719 -28.90 -19.80 9.37
C GLY A 719 -28.36 -18.37 9.37
N ALA A 720 -28.73 -17.61 10.39
CA ALA A 720 -28.21 -16.27 10.63
C ALA A 720 -27.85 -16.07 12.10
N LYS A 721 -26.74 -15.39 12.36
CA LYS A 721 -26.24 -14.98 13.68
C LYS A 721 -25.90 -13.50 13.65
N GLN A 722 -26.54 -12.71 14.51
CA GLN A 722 -26.44 -11.25 14.57
C GLN A 722 -25.96 -10.83 15.95
N ILE A 723 -24.95 -9.95 16.02
CA ILE A 723 -24.57 -9.35 17.30
C ILE A 723 -25.67 -8.43 17.80
N LEU A 724 -26.05 -8.61 19.07
CA LEU A 724 -27.06 -7.81 19.78
C LEU A 724 -26.41 -6.86 20.79
N ALA A 725 -25.34 -7.31 21.46
CA ALA A 725 -24.61 -6.53 22.46
C ALA A 725 -23.12 -6.94 22.52
N GLY A 726 -22.29 -6.06 23.09
CA GLY A 726 -20.86 -6.29 23.23
C GLY A 726 -20.05 -6.03 21.96
N LYS A 727 -20.46 -5.04 21.14
CA LYS A 727 -19.77 -4.67 19.90
C LYS A 727 -18.32 -4.27 20.14
N THR A 728 -17.44 -4.73 19.27
CA THR A 728 -16.04 -4.30 19.19
C THR A 728 -15.94 -3.08 18.29
N ASP A 729 -15.37 -1.99 18.81
CA ASP A 729 -15.21 -0.72 18.09
C ASP A 729 -16.47 -0.17 17.40
N GLY A 730 -17.65 -0.46 17.95
CA GLY A 730 -18.95 -0.06 17.37
C GLY A 730 -19.38 -0.88 16.15
N LYS A 731 -18.53 -1.76 15.63
CA LYS A 731 -18.77 -2.59 14.45
C LYS A 731 -19.92 -3.57 14.68
N ASN A 732 -20.81 -3.68 13.69
CA ASN A 732 -21.84 -4.72 13.64
C ASN A 732 -21.28 -5.99 13.02
N GLU A 733 -21.64 -7.15 13.58
CA GLU A 733 -21.26 -8.46 13.07
C GLU A 733 -22.53 -9.26 12.71
N THR A 734 -22.58 -9.72 11.47
CA THR A 734 -23.66 -10.59 10.96
C THR A 734 -23.06 -11.75 10.20
N TYR A 735 -23.50 -12.96 10.51
CA TYR A 735 -23.05 -14.19 9.88
C TYR A 735 -24.26 -14.89 9.27
N VAL A 736 -24.22 -15.19 7.98
CA VAL A 736 -25.32 -15.85 7.27
C VAL A 736 -24.76 -17.03 6.50
N SER A 737 -25.43 -18.17 6.61
CA SER A 737 -25.17 -19.32 5.75
C SER A 737 -26.46 -19.87 5.14
N GLY A 738 -26.32 -20.42 3.95
CA GLY A 738 -27.30 -21.26 3.29
C GLY A 738 -26.65 -22.57 2.87
N GLN A 739 -27.45 -23.63 2.83
CA GLN A 739 -27.00 -24.94 2.41
C GLN A 739 -28.07 -25.73 1.66
N LEU A 740 -27.60 -26.57 0.75
CA LEU A 740 -28.40 -27.55 0.03
C LEU A 740 -27.66 -28.89 0.11
N GLY A 741 -28.38 -29.97 0.36
CA GLY A 741 -27.76 -31.27 0.54
C GLY A 741 -28.66 -32.43 0.22
N PHE A 742 -28.05 -33.60 0.32
CA PHE A 742 -28.69 -34.88 0.14
C PHE A 742 -28.35 -35.83 1.29
N LYS A 743 -29.17 -36.85 1.45
CA LYS A 743 -28.97 -37.95 2.38
C LYS A 743 -29.32 -39.27 1.71
N TYR A 744 -28.55 -40.31 2.05
CA TYR A 744 -28.80 -41.69 1.66
C TYR A 744 -28.86 -42.59 2.91
N LYS A 745 -29.97 -43.30 3.10
CA LYS A 745 -30.21 -44.24 4.23
C LYS A 745 -29.95 -45.69 3.78
N PHE A 746 -29.31 -46.51 4.61
CA PHE A 746 -29.07 -47.94 4.32
C PHE A 746 -28.90 -48.82 5.57
#